data_AF-A0AAX2S093-F1
#
_entry.id   AF-A0AAX2S093-F1
#
_cell.length_a   1.000
_cell.length_b   1.000
_cell.length_c   1.000
_cell.angle_alpha   90.00
_cell.angle_beta   90.00
_cell.angle_gamma   90.00
#
_symmetry.space_group_name_H-M   'P 1'
#
loop_
_entity.id
_entity.type
_entity.pdbx_description
1 polymer ?
#
loop_
_entity_poly.entity_id
_entity_poly.type
_entity_poly.pdbx_seq_one_letter_code
_entity_poly.pdbx_strand_id
1 'polypeptide(L)'
;GAGSGSSGSSSGSQKGNYNNDGAKMVGAIAIGVGAEATEKYAIALGYEAKSKAEQAIVIGKDLNVDVKHSVLLGSGITVTQDSKEKQDAVVAVGNGVTFNNAKGSIAISAVNEGNGSDHTELKQAEWSLAIGNKTKINSGTDIVALGNNINIGPANGSGGTSSANKVNSNVVAIGNQANAQNAANSVLIGAMTKAENGAKNAVIIGYQAQSKAEGGVAIGESAVVETAAGDSIALGRNSKAEMKKIAPTGLTANAGANDLKITWSSAGAGGDKSVLSIGDSGKERIITNVAAGTVQSGSTDAINGGQLKSVIDVFANLGINVLGAEKADTGTDGFKKTTFTAVSYNGNGTNAGKSTFREAIEDTITAINKGLKFAGNTGGEQSLKLGDILNIKGKEDSSNGNHKNITTKSSNNNEITIELNNTLKGINSVGKDNNNILSFSNGSNSSTSTATLKVGGTDLTFTQTGSNGSQKVKISGVADGVGNDDAVNFKQLEAAKLHYISVRNGTAASATTTSTNNNFDNDGAKAPNSIAIGVSAKVENGGNGGADAIAIGRSSLVTKRWSTALGAETQVKSEQSLALGYKAKVLESSDASIAIGVSDTKIESSAWGIALGNKITLSSAGSNVVAIGSNLNIGSENANLIIIGNGENGGSNGTITNAKNSVIIGKHAISQAESAVVIGKDATVQASAAGAVAIGEGATVSTNAGDSIALGKGSKAEDKKQAFKTQELSVNGSYSLLFKWENAGTSASDSDKKSVLSIGDMGSERVIRHVAAGEIRDGSTDAINGGQLKGVIDVFGYLGTDVLGAEKAETNKAGFKQTTFTKLKDKNGAETNPASTTFKDAITKNIEKINEGLKFKVENGTSAVGSAGNSTEMTRQLGATVTFKTGQHLKASLDSSKGEISFNVEATDSIADGTASGGSNGGGSSNAGTQSNKLVTEMAV
;
A
#
# COMPACT_ATOMS: atom_id res chain seq x y z
N GLY A 1 -38.83 49.81 39.82
CA GLY A 1 -39.32 51.10 39.29
C GLY A 1 -38.41 52.23 39.74
N ALA A 2 -38.37 53.33 39.01
CA ALA A 2 -37.56 54.53 39.30
C ALA A 2 -38.33 55.80 38.91
N GLY A 3 -37.93 56.96 39.45
CA GLY A 3 -38.69 58.22 39.40
C GLY A 3 -38.62 59.00 38.09
N SER A 4 -39.48 60.01 37.96
CA SER A 4 -39.68 60.82 36.76
C SER A 4 -38.92 62.15 36.77
N GLY A 5 -38.52 62.60 35.58
CA GLY A 5 -38.05 63.97 35.31
C GLY A 5 -38.66 64.49 34.01
N SER A 6 -39.41 65.60 34.08
CA SER A 6 -39.94 66.34 32.92
C SER A 6 -38.92 67.42 32.51
N SER A 7 -38.93 68.03 31.31
CA SER A 7 -39.93 68.01 30.23
C SER A 7 -39.27 68.25 28.87
N GLY A 8 -39.69 67.54 27.82
CA GLY A 8 -39.26 67.81 26.44
C GLY A 8 -40.15 67.07 25.45
N SER A 9 -41.03 67.78 24.75
CA SER A 9 -42.15 67.17 24.03
C SER A 9 -41.75 66.53 22.69
N SER A 10 -41.57 65.21 22.70
CA SER A 10 -41.87 64.35 21.55
C SER A 10 -42.85 63.23 22.00
N SER A 11 -43.74 62.81 21.11
CA SER A 11 -44.81 61.84 21.43
C SER A 11 -44.30 60.39 21.44
N GLY A 12 -43.40 60.09 22.38
CA GLY A 12 -42.91 58.72 22.61
C GLY A 12 -43.96 57.84 23.29
N SER A 13 -44.45 56.82 22.58
CA SER A 13 -45.37 55.83 23.15
C SER A 13 -44.70 55.01 24.26
N GLN A 14 -45.44 54.72 25.33
CA GLN A 14 -44.96 53.97 26.49
C GLN A 14 -44.75 52.49 26.11
N LYS A 15 -43.49 52.03 26.11
CA LYS A 15 -43.12 50.67 25.68
C LYS A 15 -43.55 49.59 26.69
N GLY A 16 -43.69 48.35 26.22
CA GLY A 16 -44.15 47.22 27.02
C GLY A 16 -43.25 46.86 28.20
N ASN A 17 -43.79 46.09 29.16
CA ASN A 17 -43.15 45.70 30.42
C ASN A 17 -42.71 46.87 31.34
N TYR A 18 -43.10 48.11 31.04
CA TYR A 18 -42.81 49.27 31.88
C TYR A 18 -43.39 49.12 33.30
N ASN A 19 -44.51 48.41 33.43
CA ASN A 19 -45.16 48.13 34.71
C ASN A 19 -44.65 46.84 35.39
N ASN A 20 -43.67 46.13 34.78
CA ASN A 20 -43.23 44.78 35.18
C ASN A 20 -44.32 43.71 34.96
N ASP A 21 -45.22 43.95 34.01
CA ASP A 21 -46.39 43.16 33.63
C ASP A 21 -46.12 42.13 32.52
N GLY A 22 -44.86 41.98 32.10
CA GLY A 22 -44.44 41.04 31.06
C GLY A 22 -44.49 39.56 31.48
N ALA A 23 -44.45 39.25 32.78
CA ALA A 23 -44.48 37.88 33.30
C ALA A 23 -45.93 37.47 33.61
N LYS A 24 -46.53 36.63 32.76
CA LYS A 24 -48.00 36.40 32.75
C LYS A 24 -48.45 35.07 33.34
N MET A 25 -47.52 34.16 33.65
CA MET A 25 -47.81 32.78 34.06
C MET A 25 -46.92 32.31 35.23
N VAL A 26 -47.31 31.18 35.84
CA VAL A 26 -46.61 30.59 36.99
C VAL A 26 -45.14 30.31 36.66
N GLY A 27 -44.24 30.85 37.49
CA GLY A 27 -42.78 30.70 37.32
C GLY A 27 -42.17 31.52 36.18
N ALA A 28 -42.93 32.36 35.49
CA ALA A 28 -42.43 33.21 34.41
C ALA A 28 -41.55 34.36 34.94
N ILE A 29 -40.54 34.77 34.17
CA ILE A 29 -39.63 35.88 34.47
C ILE A 29 -39.54 36.78 33.24
N ALA A 30 -39.90 38.07 33.35
CA ALA A 30 -39.81 39.04 32.26
C ALA A 30 -39.08 40.30 32.72
N ILE A 31 -37.88 40.55 32.20
CA ILE A 31 -36.99 41.64 32.65
C ILE A 31 -36.48 42.41 31.43
N GLY A 32 -36.71 43.72 31.39
CA GLY A 32 -36.30 44.59 30.28
C GLY A 32 -37.48 45.20 29.51
N VAL A 33 -37.20 46.25 28.74
CA VAL A 33 -38.21 47.01 28.00
C VAL A 33 -38.75 46.16 26.85
N GLY A 34 -40.07 45.96 26.80
CA GLY A 34 -40.74 45.11 25.82
C GLY A 34 -40.61 43.60 26.11
N ALA A 35 -40.01 43.19 27.24
CA ALA A 35 -39.84 41.79 27.57
C ALA A 35 -41.17 41.10 27.94
N GLU A 36 -41.43 39.91 27.42
CA GLU A 36 -42.69 39.19 27.58
C GLU A 36 -42.43 37.69 27.84
N ALA A 37 -42.93 37.16 28.95
CA ALA A 37 -42.89 35.74 29.29
C ALA A 37 -44.33 35.23 29.51
N THR A 38 -44.91 34.60 28.50
CA THR A 38 -46.35 34.30 28.46
C THR A 38 -46.73 32.93 28.98
N GLU A 39 -45.75 32.06 29.28
CA GLU A 39 -45.97 30.64 29.57
C GLU A 39 -45.28 30.16 30.86
N LYS A 40 -45.65 28.96 31.32
CA LYS A 40 -45.10 28.36 32.54
C LYS A 40 -43.57 28.27 32.49
N TYR A 41 -42.91 28.76 33.53
CA TYR A 41 -41.44 28.77 33.66
C TYR A 41 -40.70 29.47 32.50
N ALA A 42 -41.38 30.30 31.71
CA ALA A 42 -40.76 31.03 30.60
C ALA A 42 -39.86 32.17 31.13
N ILE A 43 -38.64 32.29 30.60
CA ILE A 43 -37.70 33.36 30.95
C ILE A 43 -37.49 34.25 29.72
N ALA A 44 -37.76 35.54 29.87
CA ALA A 44 -37.56 36.57 28.85
C ALA A 44 -36.76 37.74 29.44
N LEU A 45 -35.60 38.03 28.87
CA LEU A 45 -34.62 38.94 29.44
C LEU A 45 -33.95 39.79 28.35
N GLY A 46 -34.24 41.08 28.32
CA GLY A 46 -33.63 42.04 27.39
C GLY A 46 -34.62 42.99 26.72
N TYR A 47 -34.18 43.60 25.62
CA TYR A 47 -34.99 44.52 24.83
C TYR A 47 -35.88 43.73 23.86
N GLU A 48 -37.20 43.87 23.98
CA GLU A 48 -38.23 43.19 23.18
C GLU A 48 -38.15 41.64 23.18
N ALA A 49 -37.46 41.05 24.17
CA ALA A 49 -37.28 39.61 24.35
C ALA A 49 -38.59 38.90 24.70
N LYS A 50 -38.98 37.85 23.96
CA LYS A 50 -40.30 37.21 24.04
C LYS A 50 -40.21 35.68 24.15
N SER A 51 -40.50 35.16 25.34
CA SER A 51 -40.58 33.72 25.60
C SER A 51 -42.05 33.28 25.70
N LYS A 52 -42.52 32.52 24.69
CA LYS A 52 -43.94 32.18 24.50
C LYS A 52 -44.20 30.67 24.55
N ALA A 53 -43.34 29.93 25.26
CA ALA A 53 -43.46 28.49 25.41
C ALA A 53 -42.97 28.02 26.79
N GLU A 54 -43.49 26.86 27.21
CA GLU A 54 -43.17 26.23 28.48
C GLU A 54 -41.66 25.94 28.61
N GLN A 55 -41.06 26.41 29.71
CA GLN A 55 -39.63 26.30 30.03
C GLN A 55 -38.67 26.88 28.98
N ALA A 56 -39.13 27.78 28.10
CA ALA A 56 -38.27 28.43 27.12
C ALA A 56 -37.52 29.65 27.71
N ILE A 57 -36.24 29.79 27.38
CA ILE A 57 -35.31 30.79 27.88
C ILE A 57 -34.84 31.69 26.74
N VAL A 58 -35.05 32.99 26.89
CA VAL A 58 -34.77 34.01 25.88
C VAL A 58 -33.99 35.16 26.53
N ILE A 59 -32.74 35.37 26.12
CA ILE A 59 -31.85 36.38 26.71
C ILE A 59 -31.16 37.19 25.62
N GLY A 60 -31.63 38.42 25.37
CA GLY A 60 -31.05 39.29 24.36
C GLY A 60 -32.00 40.30 23.73
N LYS A 61 -31.67 40.74 22.50
CA LYS A 61 -32.41 41.77 21.77
C LYS A 61 -33.28 41.16 20.67
N ASP A 62 -34.53 41.64 20.59
CA ASP A 62 -35.52 41.33 19.55
C ASP A 62 -35.76 39.81 19.34
N LEU A 63 -35.50 39.01 20.38
CA LEU A 63 -35.61 37.55 20.35
C LEU A 63 -37.05 37.08 20.59
N ASN A 64 -37.54 36.07 19.86
CA ASN A 64 -38.85 35.44 20.10
C ASN A 64 -38.80 33.92 19.90
N VAL A 65 -39.46 33.14 20.77
CA VAL A 65 -39.61 31.66 20.63
C VAL A 65 -40.98 31.15 21.08
N ASP A 66 -41.53 30.18 20.33
CA ASP A 66 -42.79 29.46 20.58
C ASP A 66 -42.59 27.93 20.74
N VAL A 67 -41.35 27.52 21.05
CA VAL A 67 -40.91 26.13 21.18
C VAL A 67 -40.49 25.84 22.63
N LYS A 68 -40.94 24.69 23.17
CA LYS A 68 -40.62 24.27 24.55
C LYS A 68 -39.11 24.10 24.78
N HIS A 69 -38.71 24.15 26.05
CA HIS A 69 -37.35 23.86 26.56
C HIS A 69 -36.17 24.56 25.84
N SER A 70 -36.45 25.60 25.03
CA SER A 70 -35.50 26.14 24.06
C SER A 70 -34.72 27.30 24.63
N VAL A 71 -33.45 27.43 24.24
CA VAL A 71 -32.53 28.45 24.76
C VAL A 71 -32.03 29.34 23.63
N LEU A 72 -32.43 30.61 23.64
CA LEU A 72 -32.04 31.65 22.68
C LEU A 72 -31.23 32.73 23.39
N LEU A 73 -30.01 32.99 22.91
CA LEU A 73 -29.11 34.00 23.46
C LEU A 73 -28.58 34.94 22.36
N GLY A 74 -28.33 36.22 22.68
CA GLY A 74 -27.71 37.19 21.76
C GLY A 74 -28.73 38.01 20.96
N SER A 75 -28.57 38.05 19.64
CA SER A 75 -29.54 38.57 18.67
C SER A 75 -29.53 37.69 17.42
N GLY A 76 -30.66 37.47 16.72
CA GLY A 76 -30.77 36.54 15.57
C GLY A 76 -30.51 35.06 15.90
N ILE A 77 -31.47 34.16 16.19
CA ILE A 77 -32.84 33.99 15.65
C ILE A 77 -32.94 34.01 14.11
N THR A 78 -33.62 33.04 13.51
CA THR A 78 -35.09 32.94 13.64
C THR A 78 -35.64 31.50 13.77
N VAL A 79 -36.37 31.21 14.86
CA VAL A 79 -36.96 29.89 15.17
C VAL A 79 -38.35 29.72 14.54
N THR A 80 -38.55 28.66 13.78
CA THR A 80 -39.80 27.89 13.62
C THR A 80 -39.35 26.43 13.24
N GLN A 81 -40.07 25.31 13.33
CA GLN A 81 -41.30 24.84 12.65
C GLN A 81 -41.50 23.35 13.07
N ASP A 82 -42.57 22.62 12.75
CA ASP A 82 -44.03 22.81 12.84
C ASP A 82 -44.61 21.37 12.66
N SER A 83 -45.46 20.82 13.53
CA SER A 83 -46.26 21.42 14.60
C SER A 83 -46.16 20.66 15.96
N LYS A 84 -45.04 20.61 16.67
CA LYS A 84 -43.66 21.01 16.31
C LYS A 84 -42.65 19.87 16.58
N GLU A 85 -43.14 18.71 17.02
CA GLU A 85 -42.43 17.67 17.75
C GLU A 85 -41.17 17.07 17.08
N LYS A 86 -40.04 17.17 17.81
CA LYS A 86 -39.25 15.98 18.22
C LYS A 86 -38.87 16.10 19.70
N GLN A 87 -39.87 16.24 20.57
CA GLN A 87 -39.79 16.50 22.01
C GLN A 87 -39.08 17.82 22.41
N ASP A 88 -38.80 18.66 21.41
CA ASP A 88 -38.65 20.11 21.52
C ASP A 88 -37.60 20.61 22.53
N ALA A 89 -36.34 20.62 22.12
CA ALA A 89 -35.35 21.56 22.64
C ALA A 89 -34.46 22.01 21.48
N VAL A 90 -34.18 23.32 21.39
CA VAL A 90 -33.14 23.86 20.50
C VAL A 90 -32.29 24.89 21.25
N VAL A 91 -31.00 24.94 20.92
CA VAL A 91 -30.04 25.87 21.53
C VAL A 91 -29.44 26.74 20.43
N ALA A 92 -29.58 28.05 20.56
CA ALA A 92 -28.99 29.00 19.62
C ALA A 92 -28.39 30.23 20.31
N VAL A 93 -27.22 30.62 19.81
CA VAL A 93 -26.50 31.82 20.23
C VAL A 93 -26.01 32.54 18.97
N GLY A 94 -26.51 33.76 18.76
CA GLY A 94 -26.26 34.58 17.56
C GLY A 94 -25.12 35.61 17.72
N ASN A 95 -24.78 36.39 16.69
CA ASN A 95 -25.69 36.97 15.68
C ASN A 95 -25.20 36.77 14.23
N GLY A 96 -25.68 35.83 13.41
CA GLY A 96 -26.99 35.16 13.50
C GLY A 96 -27.13 33.75 12.92
N VAL A 97 -28.12 33.05 13.49
CA VAL A 97 -28.55 31.67 13.25
C VAL A 97 -29.89 31.66 12.49
N THR A 98 -30.26 30.61 11.74
CA THR A 98 -31.70 30.32 11.47
C THR A 98 -32.02 28.81 11.36
N PHE A 99 -33.24 28.44 11.72
CA PHE A 99 -33.69 27.07 11.99
C PHE A 99 -34.51 26.53 10.80
N ASN A 100 -35.70 25.94 11.05
CA ASN A 100 -36.79 25.69 10.08
C ASN A 100 -36.55 24.53 9.08
N ASN A 101 -36.78 23.23 9.37
CA ASN A 101 -37.51 22.58 10.48
C ASN A 101 -36.61 21.85 11.50
N ALA A 102 -35.38 22.30 11.75
CA ALA A 102 -34.47 21.63 12.70
C ALA A 102 -35.05 21.49 14.13
N LYS A 103 -34.91 20.29 14.75
CA LYS A 103 -35.68 19.95 15.97
C LYS A 103 -35.00 19.10 17.06
N GLY A 104 -33.72 18.77 16.92
CA GLY A 104 -32.91 18.19 18.00
C GLY A 104 -31.54 18.86 18.07
N SER A 105 -31.50 20.14 17.74
CA SER A 105 -30.38 20.72 16.99
C SER A 105 -29.84 21.99 17.65
N ILE A 106 -28.54 22.20 17.50
CA ILE A 106 -27.76 23.26 18.14
C ILE A 106 -27.09 24.09 17.05
N ALA A 107 -27.23 25.41 17.11
CA ALA A 107 -26.63 26.32 16.12
C ALA A 107 -25.98 27.53 16.80
N ILE A 108 -24.68 27.71 16.60
CA ILE A 108 -23.90 28.81 17.20
C ILE A 108 -23.21 29.57 16.07
N SER A 109 -23.53 30.86 15.95
CA SER A 109 -23.11 31.73 14.84
C SER A 109 -22.77 33.11 15.35
N ALA A 110 -21.93 33.84 14.60
CA ALA A 110 -21.32 35.08 15.06
C ALA A 110 -21.63 36.27 14.14
N VAL A 111 -21.83 36.05 12.83
CA VAL A 111 -21.97 37.07 11.77
C VAL A 111 -23.38 37.23 11.21
N ASN A 112 -23.78 38.48 10.96
CA ASN A 112 -25.05 38.90 10.36
C ASN A 112 -24.87 40.29 9.73
N GLU A 113 -24.99 40.40 8.41
CA GLU A 113 -24.96 41.68 7.68
C GLU A 113 -26.23 41.91 6.86
N GLY A 114 -26.65 43.17 6.76
CA GLY A 114 -28.04 43.58 6.51
C GLY A 114 -28.65 43.32 5.12
N ASN A 115 -28.03 42.49 4.27
CA ASN A 115 -28.44 42.29 2.88
C ASN A 115 -29.25 40.99 2.65
N GLY A 116 -29.63 40.26 3.70
CA GLY A 116 -30.61 39.16 3.63
C GLY A 116 -30.08 37.80 3.12
N SER A 117 -28.77 37.66 2.91
CA SER A 117 -28.09 36.44 2.43
C SER A 117 -27.30 35.68 3.51
N ASP A 118 -27.32 36.18 4.76
CA ASP A 118 -26.24 35.95 5.72
C ASP A 118 -26.75 35.25 6.98
N HIS A 119 -26.28 34.02 7.19
CA HIS A 119 -26.88 33.06 8.12
C HIS A 119 -25.93 31.89 8.42
N THR A 120 -26.17 31.13 9.49
CA THR A 120 -25.76 29.71 9.60
C THR A 120 -27.03 28.90 9.84
N GLU A 121 -27.51 28.16 8.82
CA GLU A 121 -28.95 27.88 8.65
C GLU A 121 -29.31 26.43 8.24
N LEU A 122 -30.31 25.83 8.91
CA LEU A 122 -30.55 24.37 8.99
C LEU A 122 -31.97 23.93 8.54
N LYS A 123 -32.17 23.58 7.25
CA LYS A 123 -33.49 23.36 6.61
C LYS A 123 -33.60 22.09 5.75
N GLN A 124 -33.78 20.87 6.26
CA GLN A 124 -34.07 20.44 7.63
C GLN A 124 -32.94 19.56 8.18
N ALA A 125 -32.53 19.71 9.44
CA ALA A 125 -31.46 18.89 10.01
C ALA A 125 -31.82 18.47 11.45
N GLU A 126 -32.08 17.17 11.66
CA GLU A 126 -32.40 16.60 13.00
C GLU A 126 -31.12 16.23 13.75
N TRP A 127 -31.13 16.30 15.09
CA TRP A 127 -29.98 15.93 15.93
C TRP A 127 -28.63 16.51 15.46
N SER A 128 -28.68 17.74 14.95
CA SER A 128 -27.59 18.34 14.18
C SER A 128 -26.94 19.50 14.93
N LEU A 129 -25.61 19.52 14.93
CA LEU A 129 -24.77 20.54 15.54
C LEU A 129 -24.12 21.39 14.45
N ALA A 130 -24.29 22.71 14.49
CA ALA A 130 -23.60 23.67 13.63
C ALA A 130 -22.90 24.74 14.49
N ILE A 131 -21.58 24.91 14.31
CA ILE A 131 -20.80 25.99 14.94
C ILE A 131 -19.93 26.65 13.88
N GLY A 132 -20.14 27.95 13.65
CA GLY A 132 -19.37 28.75 12.69
C GLY A 132 -20.24 29.69 11.85
N ASN A 133 -19.60 30.41 10.92
CA ASN A 133 -20.24 31.45 10.11
C ASN A 133 -20.47 31.01 8.66
N LYS A 134 -21.62 31.39 8.09
CA LYS A 134 -22.03 31.08 6.70
C LYS A 134 -22.06 29.58 6.34
N THR A 135 -22.33 28.73 7.33
CA THR A 135 -22.48 27.28 7.16
C THR A 135 -23.95 26.90 6.98
N LYS A 136 -24.31 26.13 5.94
CA LYS A 136 -25.71 25.81 5.60
C LYS A 136 -25.96 24.32 5.39
N ILE A 137 -27.07 23.80 5.95
CA ILE A 137 -27.36 22.35 6.04
C ILE A 137 -28.83 22.10 5.68
N ASN A 138 -29.11 21.51 4.51
CA ASN A 138 -30.47 21.50 3.92
C ASN A 138 -31.13 20.12 3.68
N SER A 139 -30.58 19.00 4.15
CA SER A 139 -31.36 17.83 4.62
C SER A 139 -30.51 16.77 5.33
N GLY A 140 -31.05 16.13 6.37
CA GLY A 140 -30.47 14.92 6.99
C GLY A 140 -30.76 14.78 8.49
N THR A 141 -30.08 13.84 9.14
CA THR A 141 -30.05 13.68 10.60
C THR A 141 -28.63 13.43 11.10
N ASP A 142 -28.37 13.69 12.38
CA ASP A 142 -27.14 13.28 13.07
C ASP A 142 -25.88 13.90 12.43
N ILE A 143 -25.97 15.20 12.10
CA ILE A 143 -24.94 15.96 11.39
C ILE A 143 -24.10 16.78 12.36
N VAL A 144 -22.78 16.73 12.24
CA VAL A 144 -21.83 17.60 12.97
C VAL A 144 -21.11 18.49 11.98
N ALA A 145 -21.36 19.80 12.02
CA ALA A 145 -20.74 20.81 11.17
C ALA A 145 -19.97 21.84 12.02
N LEU A 146 -18.63 21.79 12.01
CA LEU A 146 -17.77 22.62 12.85
C LEU A 146 -16.75 23.38 11.99
N GLY A 147 -17.05 24.63 11.69
CA GLY A 147 -16.25 25.47 10.79
C GLY A 147 -17.11 26.46 10.00
N ASN A 148 -16.42 27.35 9.28
CA ASN A 148 -17.04 28.38 8.47
C ASN A 148 -17.28 27.89 7.03
N ASN A 149 -18.28 28.45 6.35
CA ASN A 149 -18.58 28.21 4.93
C ASN A 149 -18.86 26.74 4.56
N ILE A 150 -19.21 25.87 5.52
CA ILE A 150 -19.51 24.45 5.28
C ILE A 150 -20.87 24.33 4.55
N ASN A 151 -20.95 23.42 3.57
CA ASN A 151 -22.17 23.16 2.80
C ASN A 151 -22.54 21.67 2.86
N ILE A 152 -23.76 21.36 3.34
CA ILE A 152 -24.27 19.98 3.41
C ILE A 152 -25.68 19.96 2.79
N GLY A 153 -25.86 19.29 1.65
CA GLY A 153 -27.14 19.35 0.94
C GLY A 153 -27.25 18.39 -0.25
N PRO A 154 -28.36 18.45 -1.00
CA PRO A 154 -28.53 17.68 -2.23
C PRO A 154 -27.70 18.26 -3.37
N ALA A 155 -27.22 17.40 -4.28
CA ALA A 155 -26.26 17.74 -5.33
C ALA A 155 -26.64 18.91 -6.26
N ASN A 156 -27.93 19.25 -6.39
CA ASN A 156 -28.42 20.32 -7.27
C ASN A 156 -28.93 21.57 -6.52
N GLY A 157 -28.68 21.70 -5.21
CA GLY A 157 -29.03 22.90 -4.42
C GLY A 157 -30.52 23.17 -4.19
N SER A 158 -31.41 22.32 -4.72
CA SER A 158 -32.85 22.39 -4.48
C SER A 158 -33.16 22.11 -3.00
N GLY A 159 -33.58 23.14 -2.26
CA GLY A 159 -33.98 23.01 -0.86
C GLY A 159 -35.11 21.99 -0.71
N GLY A 160 -34.90 20.96 0.11
CA GLY A 160 -35.83 19.86 0.26
C GLY A 160 -37.09 20.26 1.03
N THR A 161 -38.13 20.68 0.32
CA THR A 161 -39.44 21.04 0.91
C THR A 161 -40.26 19.83 1.41
N SER A 162 -39.73 18.62 1.29
CA SER A 162 -40.38 17.37 1.70
C SER A 162 -39.48 16.55 2.64
N SER A 163 -40.02 16.17 3.80
CA SER A 163 -39.29 15.54 4.92
C SER A 163 -38.81 14.11 4.66
N ALA A 164 -38.92 13.60 3.42
CA ALA A 164 -38.53 12.25 3.04
C ALA A 164 -37.05 12.14 2.60
N ASN A 165 -36.43 13.23 2.15
CA ASN A 165 -35.16 13.17 1.42
C ASN A 165 -33.91 13.36 2.31
N LYS A 166 -33.67 12.43 3.25
CA LYS A 166 -32.59 12.45 4.26
C LYS A 166 -31.20 12.06 3.73
N VAL A 167 -30.79 12.62 2.59
CA VAL A 167 -29.62 12.21 1.79
C VAL A 167 -28.24 12.46 2.41
N ASN A 168 -28.12 13.27 3.46
CA ASN A 168 -26.87 13.50 4.21
C ASN A 168 -27.05 13.21 5.70
N SER A 169 -27.45 11.98 6.04
CA SER A 169 -27.55 11.55 7.44
C SER A 169 -26.22 11.00 7.96
N ASN A 170 -25.94 11.11 9.26
CA ASN A 170 -24.68 10.68 9.91
C ASN A 170 -23.41 11.33 9.31
N VAL A 171 -23.46 12.62 8.97
CA VAL A 171 -22.34 13.33 8.32
C VAL A 171 -21.54 14.14 9.33
N VAL A 172 -20.22 13.93 9.37
CA VAL A 172 -19.28 14.77 10.12
C VAL A 172 -18.52 15.65 9.12
N ALA A 173 -18.63 16.98 9.26
CA ALA A 173 -17.91 17.97 8.47
C ALA A 173 -17.21 18.96 9.40
N ILE A 174 -15.88 18.96 9.40
CA ILE A 174 -15.06 19.84 10.23
C ILE A 174 -14.06 20.55 9.32
N GLY A 175 -13.98 21.88 9.40
CA GLY A 175 -13.05 22.70 8.61
C GLY A 175 -13.73 23.74 7.70
N ASN A 176 -12.94 24.70 7.24
CA ASN A 176 -13.42 25.76 6.34
C ASN A 176 -13.85 25.18 4.98
N GLN A 177 -15.01 25.56 4.46
CA GLN A 177 -15.49 25.13 3.13
C GLN A 177 -15.62 23.61 2.90
N ALA A 178 -15.78 22.80 3.96
CA ALA A 178 -16.12 21.38 3.78
C ALA A 178 -17.48 21.23 3.08
N ASN A 179 -17.57 20.38 2.06
CA ASN A 179 -18.73 20.26 1.18
C ASN A 179 -19.17 18.80 1.01
N ALA A 180 -20.40 18.47 1.44
CA ALA A 180 -20.98 17.13 1.36
C ALA A 180 -22.27 17.12 0.53
N GLN A 181 -22.28 16.30 -0.53
CA GLN A 181 -23.37 16.24 -1.52
C GLN A 181 -23.89 14.80 -1.67
N ASN A 182 -25.11 14.54 -1.19
CA ASN A 182 -25.72 13.19 -1.16
C ASN A 182 -24.79 12.11 -0.54
N ALA A 183 -24.08 12.48 0.53
CA ALA A 183 -22.94 11.77 1.09
C ALA A 183 -23.22 11.26 2.52
N ALA A 184 -24.32 10.54 2.71
CA ALA A 184 -24.66 9.94 4.00
C ALA A 184 -23.55 9.02 4.56
N ASN A 185 -23.42 9.00 5.89
CA ASN A 185 -22.41 8.26 6.66
C ASN A 185 -20.95 8.68 6.39
N SER A 186 -20.71 9.83 5.77
CA SER A 186 -19.37 10.28 5.38
C SER A 186 -18.73 11.23 6.40
N VAL A 187 -17.40 11.12 6.53
CA VAL A 187 -16.55 11.94 7.40
C VAL A 187 -15.67 12.84 6.53
N LEU A 188 -15.75 14.14 6.75
CA LEU A 188 -15.01 15.21 6.08
C LEU A 188 -14.28 16.02 7.16
N ILE A 189 -12.95 15.94 7.22
CA ILE A 189 -12.14 16.70 8.19
C ILE A 189 -10.98 17.37 7.45
N GLY A 190 -11.10 18.66 7.20
CA GLY A 190 -10.08 19.45 6.52
C GLY A 190 -10.68 20.69 5.88
N ALA A 191 -9.85 21.64 5.49
CA ALA A 191 -10.32 22.76 4.68
C ALA A 191 -10.54 22.32 3.22
N MET A 192 -11.66 22.75 2.64
CA MET A 192 -12.07 22.47 1.26
C MET A 192 -12.29 20.98 0.92
N THR A 193 -12.46 20.10 1.92
CA THR A 193 -12.77 18.68 1.69
C THR A 193 -14.10 18.49 0.96
N LYS A 194 -14.17 17.57 -0.01
CA LYS A 194 -15.33 17.39 -0.88
C LYS A 194 -15.82 15.94 -0.98
N ALA A 195 -17.02 15.67 -0.49
CA ALA A 195 -17.77 14.47 -0.86
C ALA A 195 -18.75 14.83 -1.99
N GLU A 196 -18.46 14.40 -3.21
CA GLU A 196 -19.34 14.64 -4.37
C GLU A 196 -20.57 13.73 -4.38
N ASN A 197 -21.53 14.06 -5.24
CA ASN A 197 -22.82 13.39 -5.40
C ASN A 197 -22.72 11.85 -5.35
N GLY A 198 -23.14 11.26 -4.23
CA GLY A 198 -23.18 9.80 -4.05
C GLY A 198 -21.96 9.19 -3.34
N ALA A 199 -20.98 9.99 -2.92
CA ALA A 199 -19.85 9.56 -2.10
C ALA A 199 -20.28 9.28 -0.63
N LYS A 200 -21.16 8.29 -0.45
CA LYS A 200 -21.64 7.78 0.85
C LYS A 200 -20.58 6.94 1.53
N ASN A 201 -20.62 6.85 2.87
CA ASN A 201 -19.69 6.06 3.68
C ASN A 201 -18.20 6.41 3.42
N ALA A 202 -17.93 7.62 2.93
CA ALA A 202 -16.61 8.07 2.50
C ALA A 202 -15.83 8.70 3.66
N VAL A 203 -14.50 8.57 3.68
CA VAL A 203 -13.64 9.18 4.69
C VAL A 203 -12.63 10.09 4.00
N ILE A 204 -12.76 11.38 4.22
CA ILE A 204 -12.07 12.44 3.48
C ILE A 204 -11.35 13.34 4.49
N ILE A 205 -10.01 13.31 4.51
CA ILE A 205 -9.22 14.02 5.52
C ILE A 205 -8.05 14.78 4.89
N GLY A 206 -7.90 16.06 5.21
CA GLY A 206 -6.81 16.94 4.72
C GLY A 206 -7.28 18.04 3.78
N TYR A 207 -6.34 18.90 3.36
CA TYR A 207 -6.64 20.04 2.50
C TYR A 207 -7.10 19.60 1.11
N GLN A 208 -8.25 20.09 0.62
CA GLN A 208 -8.79 19.79 -0.72
C GLN A 208 -8.96 18.28 -1.04
N ALA A 209 -8.96 17.40 -0.03
CA ALA A 209 -9.18 15.96 -0.24
C ALA A 209 -10.61 15.69 -0.75
N GLN A 210 -10.77 14.70 -1.63
CA GLN A 210 -12.04 14.46 -2.33
C GLN A 210 -12.36 12.97 -2.54
N SER A 211 -13.63 12.60 -2.35
CA SER A 211 -14.18 11.34 -2.87
C SER A 211 -15.39 11.60 -3.78
N LYS A 212 -15.46 10.82 -4.87
CA LYS A 212 -16.61 10.72 -5.79
C LYS A 212 -17.25 9.33 -5.77
N ALA A 213 -16.91 8.51 -4.77
CA ALA A 213 -17.22 7.09 -4.73
C ALA A 213 -17.80 6.66 -3.38
N GLU A 214 -18.77 5.74 -3.41
CA GLU A 214 -19.31 5.11 -2.21
C GLU A 214 -18.26 4.20 -1.57
N GLY A 215 -17.97 4.43 -0.29
CA GLY A 215 -16.90 3.77 0.47
C GLY A 215 -15.48 4.32 0.22
N GLY A 216 -15.31 5.32 -0.65
CA GLY A 216 -13.99 5.85 -1.01
C GLY A 216 -13.29 6.61 0.12
N VAL A 217 -12.00 6.34 0.34
CA VAL A 217 -11.20 6.97 1.40
C VAL A 217 -10.10 7.85 0.79
N ALA A 218 -10.12 9.15 1.05
CA ALA A 218 -9.14 10.12 0.55
C ALA A 218 -8.46 10.84 1.72
N ILE A 219 -7.16 10.59 1.95
CA ILE A 219 -6.42 11.14 3.09
C ILE A 219 -5.13 11.78 2.62
N GLY A 220 -4.98 13.09 2.84
CA GLY A 220 -3.85 13.91 2.42
C GLY A 220 -4.25 15.03 1.45
N GLU A 221 -3.36 16.00 1.27
CA GLU A 221 -3.60 17.17 0.43
C GLU A 221 -3.96 16.77 -1.02
N SER A 222 -5.12 17.21 -1.52
CA SER A 222 -5.59 16.93 -2.88
C SER A 222 -5.61 15.44 -3.24
N ALA A 223 -5.81 14.55 -2.26
CA ALA A 223 -6.04 13.13 -2.50
C ALA A 223 -7.44 12.92 -3.11
N VAL A 224 -7.57 12.07 -4.13
CA VAL A 224 -8.82 11.87 -4.89
C VAL A 224 -9.16 10.39 -5.05
N VAL A 225 -10.40 10.02 -4.71
CA VAL A 225 -11.00 8.75 -5.13
C VAL A 225 -12.08 9.02 -6.19
N GLU A 226 -11.85 8.49 -7.40
CA GLU A 226 -12.76 8.61 -8.54
C GLU A 226 -13.91 7.58 -8.46
N THR A 227 -15.06 7.87 -9.08
CA THR A 227 -16.28 7.05 -8.97
C THR A 227 -16.07 5.59 -9.41
N ALA A 228 -15.22 5.34 -10.42
CA ALA A 228 -14.92 4.00 -10.90
C ALA A 228 -14.01 3.17 -9.95
N ALA A 229 -13.44 3.80 -8.91
CA ALA A 229 -12.61 3.13 -7.93
C ALA A 229 -13.42 2.52 -6.75
N GLY A 230 -14.64 3.01 -6.49
CA GLY A 230 -15.50 2.51 -5.41
C GLY A 230 -14.86 2.69 -4.02
N ASP A 231 -14.86 1.61 -3.24
CA ASP A 231 -14.22 1.42 -1.92
C ASP A 231 -12.68 1.45 -1.94
N SER A 232 -12.09 2.19 -2.87
CA SER A 232 -10.64 2.36 -2.96
C SER A 232 -10.12 3.48 -2.05
N ILE A 233 -8.82 3.45 -1.79
CA ILE A 233 -8.12 4.36 -0.88
C ILE A 233 -7.09 5.19 -1.66
N ALA A 234 -7.08 6.49 -1.47
CA ALA A 234 -6.04 7.42 -1.92
C ALA A 234 -5.35 8.04 -0.68
N LEU A 235 -4.07 7.75 -0.47
CA LEU A 235 -3.33 8.09 0.76
C LEU A 235 -2.02 8.84 0.47
N GLY A 236 -1.92 10.09 0.94
CA GLY A 236 -0.80 11.02 0.72
C GLY A 236 -1.15 12.13 -0.27
N ARG A 237 -0.35 13.21 -0.29
CA ARG A 237 -0.54 14.36 -1.19
C ARG A 237 -0.67 13.93 -2.66
N ASN A 238 -1.61 14.54 -3.40
CA ASN A 238 -1.88 14.28 -4.82
C ASN A 238 -2.15 12.80 -5.18
N SER A 239 -2.48 11.94 -4.20
CA SER A 239 -2.70 10.52 -4.50
C SER A 239 -4.05 10.29 -5.16
N LYS A 240 -4.12 9.40 -6.16
CA LYS A 240 -5.31 9.22 -6.98
C LYS A 240 -5.68 7.75 -7.12
N ALA A 241 -6.88 7.37 -6.72
CA ALA A 241 -7.48 6.07 -7.02
C ALA A 241 -8.48 6.25 -8.16
N GLU A 242 -8.12 5.81 -9.37
CA GLU A 242 -8.92 6.04 -10.60
C GLU A 242 -10.00 5.00 -10.84
N MET A 243 -9.64 3.72 -10.76
CA MET A 243 -10.53 2.59 -11.00
C MET A 243 -10.08 1.33 -10.27
N LYS A 244 -10.97 0.36 -10.12
CA LYS A 244 -10.62 -0.98 -9.65
C LYS A 244 -9.73 -1.71 -10.67
N LYS A 245 -8.85 -2.59 -10.19
CA LYS A 245 -7.92 -3.40 -11.02
C LYS A 245 -8.23 -4.89 -10.94
N ILE A 246 -8.09 -5.61 -12.05
CA ILE A 246 -8.09 -7.08 -12.06
C ILE A 246 -6.67 -7.58 -11.78
N ALA A 247 -6.49 -8.33 -10.69
CA ALA A 247 -5.20 -8.92 -10.35
C ALA A 247 -4.85 -10.12 -11.28
N PRO A 248 -3.69 -10.15 -11.97
CA PRO A 248 -3.34 -11.22 -12.89
C PRO A 248 -3.15 -12.58 -12.22
N THR A 249 -3.50 -13.66 -12.93
CA THR A 249 -3.36 -15.07 -12.50
C THR A 249 -2.02 -15.70 -12.90
N GLY A 250 -1.20 -14.98 -13.67
CA GLY A 250 0.06 -15.44 -14.24
C GLY A 250 0.60 -14.43 -15.25
N LEU A 251 1.71 -14.78 -15.89
CA LEU A 251 2.33 -14.05 -17.01
C LEU A 251 2.75 -15.06 -18.09
N THR A 252 2.54 -14.71 -19.35
CA THR A 252 3.24 -15.31 -20.48
C THR A 252 4.30 -14.31 -20.93
N ALA A 253 5.57 -14.55 -20.58
CA ALA A 253 6.68 -13.70 -20.94
C ALA A 253 7.33 -14.19 -22.23
N ASN A 254 7.58 -13.30 -23.19
CA ASN A 254 8.31 -13.67 -24.39
C ASN A 254 9.82 -13.78 -24.08
N ALA A 255 10.37 -14.99 -24.21
CA ALA A 255 11.75 -15.34 -23.95
C ALA A 255 12.52 -15.48 -25.28
N GLY A 256 12.52 -14.39 -26.07
CA GLY A 256 13.07 -14.38 -27.43
C GLY A 256 12.14 -15.09 -28.41
N ALA A 257 12.62 -16.17 -29.04
CA ALA A 257 11.83 -16.88 -30.06
C ALA A 257 10.72 -17.79 -29.50
N ASN A 258 10.54 -17.86 -28.17
CA ASN A 258 9.58 -18.75 -27.51
C ASN A 258 8.93 -18.04 -26.32
N ASP A 259 7.73 -18.47 -25.92
CA ASP A 259 7.03 -17.92 -24.76
C ASP A 259 7.15 -18.81 -23.51
N LEU A 260 7.39 -18.18 -22.35
CA LEU A 260 7.47 -18.82 -21.04
C LEU A 260 6.28 -18.42 -20.18
N LYS A 261 5.50 -19.40 -19.73
CA LYS A 261 4.31 -19.18 -18.89
C LYS A 261 4.61 -19.45 -17.42
N ILE A 262 4.35 -18.48 -16.55
CA ILE A 262 4.44 -18.56 -15.08
C ILE A 262 3.04 -18.31 -14.51
N THR A 263 2.62 -19.06 -13.50
CA THR A 263 1.25 -18.98 -12.93
C THR A 263 1.23 -18.90 -11.41
N TRP A 264 0.28 -18.13 -10.88
CA TRP A 264 0.10 -17.88 -9.44
C TRP A 264 -1.38 -17.65 -9.11
N SER A 265 -2.29 -18.43 -9.72
CA SER A 265 -3.75 -18.24 -9.64
C SER A 265 -4.34 -18.22 -8.23
N SER A 266 -3.65 -18.78 -7.23
CA SER A 266 -4.03 -18.74 -5.81
C SER A 266 -3.58 -17.47 -5.07
N ALA A 267 -2.65 -16.68 -5.61
CA ALA A 267 -1.98 -15.55 -4.94
C ALA A 267 -2.82 -14.26 -4.93
N GLY A 268 -4.10 -14.35 -4.52
CA GLY A 268 -5.03 -13.23 -4.47
C GLY A 268 -5.51 -12.71 -5.84
N ALA A 269 -5.23 -13.45 -6.92
CA ALA A 269 -5.57 -13.08 -8.30
C ALA A 269 -7.10 -13.04 -8.58
N GLY A 270 -7.46 -12.47 -9.73
CA GLY A 270 -8.81 -12.49 -10.31
C GLY A 270 -9.83 -11.52 -9.70
N GLY A 271 -10.76 -11.03 -10.52
CA GLY A 271 -11.83 -10.11 -10.11
C GLY A 271 -11.36 -8.68 -9.77
N ASP A 272 -12.31 -7.75 -9.75
CA ASP A 272 -12.06 -6.33 -9.52
C ASP A 272 -11.69 -6.04 -8.06
N LYS A 273 -10.42 -5.71 -7.82
CA LYS A 273 -9.92 -5.27 -6.51
C LYS A 273 -10.07 -3.77 -6.35
N SER A 274 -10.53 -3.32 -5.19
CA SER A 274 -10.26 -1.95 -4.72
C SER A 274 -8.76 -1.73 -4.57
N VAL A 275 -8.32 -0.48 -4.79
CA VAL A 275 -6.91 -0.11 -4.91
C VAL A 275 -6.51 0.75 -3.71
N LEU A 276 -5.39 0.44 -3.08
CA LEU A 276 -4.67 1.38 -2.20
C LEU A 276 -3.68 2.16 -3.07
N SER A 277 -4.09 3.35 -3.51
CA SER A 277 -3.22 4.28 -4.21
C SER A 277 -2.49 5.16 -3.21
N ILE A 278 -1.17 5.25 -3.39
CA ILE A 278 -0.25 6.00 -2.52
C ILE A 278 0.48 7.10 -3.29
N GLY A 279 -0.04 7.48 -4.47
CA GLY A 279 0.55 8.43 -5.40
C GLY A 279 -0.33 8.59 -6.63
N ASP A 280 0.26 9.07 -7.71
CA ASP A 280 -0.35 9.25 -9.03
C ASP A 280 0.73 9.00 -10.10
N SER A 281 0.39 8.94 -11.38
CA SER A 281 1.35 8.65 -12.46
C SER A 281 2.49 9.68 -12.48
N GLY A 282 3.74 9.20 -12.38
CA GLY A 282 4.96 10.02 -12.24
C GLY A 282 5.19 10.61 -10.84
N LYS A 283 4.27 10.38 -9.89
CA LYS A 283 4.29 10.81 -8.48
C LYS A 283 4.19 9.61 -7.53
N GLU A 284 4.80 8.49 -7.91
CA GLU A 284 4.82 7.26 -7.13
C GLU A 284 5.58 7.46 -5.81
N ARG A 285 5.25 6.63 -4.80
CA ARG A 285 5.94 6.63 -3.50
C ARG A 285 6.63 5.30 -3.23
N ILE A 286 7.87 5.37 -2.75
CA ILE A 286 8.66 4.18 -2.36
C ILE A 286 8.13 3.66 -1.03
N ILE A 287 7.73 2.40 -0.97
CA ILE A 287 7.31 1.76 0.29
C ILE A 287 8.56 1.28 1.06
N THR A 288 8.68 1.66 2.32
CA THR A 288 9.84 1.34 3.19
C THR A 288 9.42 0.70 4.50
N ASN A 289 10.40 0.07 5.17
CA ASN A 289 10.24 -0.64 6.43
C ASN A 289 9.23 -1.81 6.33
N VAL A 290 9.26 -2.47 5.17
CA VAL A 290 8.49 -3.68 4.83
C VAL A 290 9.27 -4.93 5.28
N ALA A 291 8.73 -5.64 6.27
CA ALA A 291 9.25 -6.92 6.72
C ALA A 291 9.06 -8.00 5.65
N ALA A 292 9.90 -9.03 5.66
CA ALA A 292 9.85 -10.10 4.67
C ALA A 292 8.51 -10.87 4.73
N GLY A 293 7.77 -10.88 3.62
CA GLY A 293 6.50 -11.62 3.51
C GLY A 293 6.68 -13.12 3.30
N THR A 294 5.66 -13.92 3.61
CA THR A 294 5.72 -15.38 3.42
C THR A 294 5.85 -15.74 1.94
N VAL A 295 6.85 -16.53 1.53
CA VAL A 295 7.04 -16.96 0.12
C VAL A 295 6.55 -18.40 -0.05
N GLN A 296 5.25 -18.55 -0.27
CA GLN A 296 4.58 -19.85 -0.48
C GLN A 296 3.43 -19.72 -1.49
N SER A 297 2.93 -20.86 -2.00
CA SER A 297 1.74 -20.87 -2.87
C SER A 297 0.54 -20.23 -2.15
N GLY A 298 -0.20 -19.39 -2.87
CA GLY A 298 -1.34 -18.64 -2.32
C GLY A 298 -0.97 -17.48 -1.38
N SER A 299 0.31 -17.19 -1.14
CA SER A 299 0.69 -16.05 -0.30
C SER A 299 0.28 -14.72 -0.91
N THR A 300 -0.26 -13.84 -0.07
CA THR A 300 -0.62 -12.45 -0.38
C THR A 300 0.13 -11.45 0.53
N ASP A 301 1.26 -11.89 1.11
CA ASP A 301 2.17 -10.98 1.81
C ASP A 301 3.06 -10.26 0.77
N ALA A 302 3.30 -8.96 0.93
CA ALA A 302 4.23 -8.22 0.07
C ALA A 302 5.67 -8.75 0.24
N ILE A 303 6.44 -8.76 -0.85
CA ILE A 303 7.88 -9.05 -0.79
C ILE A 303 8.70 -7.76 -0.61
N ASN A 304 9.89 -7.89 0.01
CA ASN A 304 10.88 -6.81 0.06
C ASN A 304 12.12 -7.10 -0.81
N GLY A 305 12.95 -6.07 -1.03
CA GLY A 305 14.13 -6.17 -1.90
C GLY A 305 15.16 -7.22 -1.50
N GLY A 306 15.26 -7.57 -0.21
CA GLY A 306 16.17 -8.62 0.26
C GLY A 306 15.73 -10.02 -0.19
N GLN A 307 14.42 -10.25 -0.27
CA GLN A 307 13.86 -11.50 -0.79
C GLN A 307 14.09 -11.63 -2.30
N LEU A 308 13.89 -10.54 -3.05
CA LEU A 308 14.19 -10.50 -4.49
C LEU A 308 15.70 -10.70 -4.77
N LYS A 309 16.58 -10.02 -4.01
CA LYS A 309 18.04 -10.21 -4.09
C LYS A 309 18.46 -11.66 -3.88
N SER A 310 17.85 -12.34 -2.91
CA SER A 310 18.12 -13.75 -2.62
C SER A 310 17.79 -14.67 -3.80
N VAL A 311 16.71 -14.40 -4.54
CA VAL A 311 16.35 -15.15 -5.76
C VAL A 311 17.30 -14.82 -6.92
N ILE A 312 17.68 -13.55 -7.07
CA ILE A 312 18.68 -13.11 -8.07
C ILE A 312 20.03 -13.81 -7.86
N ASP A 313 20.48 -13.95 -6.61
CA ASP A 313 21.73 -14.65 -6.30
C ASP A 313 21.66 -16.14 -6.65
N VAL A 314 20.54 -16.83 -6.39
CA VAL A 314 20.36 -18.23 -6.79
C VAL A 314 20.35 -18.39 -8.31
N PHE A 315 19.63 -17.53 -9.03
CA PHE A 315 19.58 -17.54 -10.49
C PHE A 315 20.95 -17.24 -11.12
N ALA A 316 21.69 -16.27 -10.58
CA ALA A 316 23.02 -15.91 -11.06
C ALA A 316 24.03 -17.06 -10.84
N ASN A 317 23.95 -17.75 -9.69
CA ASN A 317 24.78 -18.93 -9.44
C ASN A 317 24.43 -20.12 -10.35
N LEU A 318 23.16 -20.28 -10.77
CA LEU A 318 22.77 -21.25 -11.80
C LEU A 318 23.36 -20.89 -13.17
N GLY A 319 23.32 -19.61 -13.56
CA GLY A 319 23.95 -19.14 -14.79
C GLY A 319 25.47 -19.37 -14.82
N ILE A 320 26.18 -19.02 -13.75
CA ILE A 320 27.65 -19.02 -13.74
C ILE A 320 28.23 -20.38 -13.35
N ASN A 321 27.83 -20.95 -12.20
CA ASN A 321 28.51 -22.12 -11.60
C ASN A 321 27.98 -23.48 -12.07
N VAL A 322 26.82 -23.49 -12.74
CA VAL A 322 26.23 -24.69 -13.37
C VAL A 322 26.39 -24.58 -14.88
N LEU A 323 25.77 -23.58 -15.52
CA LEU A 323 25.80 -23.47 -16.99
C LEU A 323 27.15 -23.01 -17.55
N GLY A 324 27.89 -22.14 -16.85
CA GLY A 324 29.11 -21.52 -17.37
C GLY A 324 28.84 -20.33 -18.29
N ALA A 325 27.75 -19.59 -18.03
CA ALA A 325 27.42 -18.36 -18.74
C ALA A 325 28.34 -17.20 -18.28
N GLU A 326 28.79 -16.40 -19.24
CA GLU A 326 29.62 -15.21 -19.00
C GLU A 326 28.73 -13.98 -18.77
N LYS A 327 29.14 -13.08 -17.88
CA LYS A 327 28.47 -11.78 -17.67
C LYS A 327 28.44 -10.98 -18.99
N ALA A 328 27.31 -10.37 -19.31
CA ALA A 328 27.20 -9.43 -20.43
C ALA A 328 28.21 -8.27 -20.33
N ASP A 329 28.52 -7.64 -21.46
CA ASP A 329 29.45 -6.50 -21.52
C ASP A 329 28.91 -5.27 -20.77
N THR A 330 29.80 -4.36 -20.37
CA THR A 330 29.46 -3.22 -19.51
C THR A 330 28.34 -2.36 -20.10
N GLY A 331 27.24 -2.20 -19.34
CA GLY A 331 26.03 -1.50 -19.77
C GLY A 331 24.95 -2.39 -20.39
N THR A 332 25.26 -3.66 -20.66
CA THR A 332 24.31 -4.70 -21.08
C THR A 332 23.84 -5.51 -19.87
N ASP A 333 22.59 -5.94 -19.90
CA ASP A 333 21.90 -6.73 -18.88
C ASP A 333 22.03 -8.25 -19.14
N GLY A 334 21.95 -9.04 -18.07
CA GLY A 334 22.02 -10.51 -18.14
C GLY A 334 23.40 -11.09 -18.50
N PHE A 335 23.40 -12.08 -19.41
CA PHE A 335 24.54 -12.91 -19.78
C PHE A 335 24.85 -12.82 -21.29
N LYS A 336 26.12 -13.07 -21.66
CA LYS A 336 26.50 -13.21 -23.07
C LYS A 336 25.85 -14.44 -23.70
N LYS A 337 25.50 -14.34 -24.99
CA LYS A 337 25.11 -15.52 -25.77
C LYS A 337 26.27 -16.51 -25.76
N THR A 338 26.00 -17.75 -25.38
CA THR A 338 27.02 -18.80 -25.32
C THR A 338 27.56 -19.10 -26.72
N THR A 339 28.86 -19.37 -26.82
CA THR A 339 29.54 -19.81 -28.04
C THR A 339 30.31 -21.10 -27.77
N PHE A 340 30.33 -21.98 -28.76
CA PHE A 340 31.08 -23.23 -28.76
C PHE A 340 31.94 -23.33 -30.02
N THR A 341 33.14 -23.89 -29.88
CA THR A 341 33.98 -24.34 -30.99
C THR A 341 33.20 -25.30 -31.89
N ALA A 342 33.43 -25.24 -33.21
CA ALA A 342 32.78 -26.16 -34.13
C ALA A 342 33.33 -27.59 -34.01
N VAL A 343 32.48 -28.59 -34.23
CA VAL A 343 32.93 -29.98 -34.32
C VAL A 343 33.49 -30.24 -35.73
N SER A 344 34.65 -30.87 -35.81
CA SER A 344 35.32 -31.22 -37.06
C SER A 344 34.96 -32.65 -37.46
N TYR A 345 34.49 -32.83 -38.68
CA TYR A 345 34.30 -34.14 -39.29
C TYR A 345 35.02 -34.20 -40.64
N ASN A 346 35.47 -35.39 -41.04
CA ASN A 346 36.14 -35.66 -42.32
C ASN A 346 37.45 -34.89 -42.59
N GLY A 347 37.94 -34.08 -41.63
CA GLY A 347 39.22 -33.34 -41.73
C GLY A 347 39.14 -31.94 -42.38
N ASN A 348 37.97 -31.52 -42.88
CA ASN A 348 37.75 -30.15 -43.37
C ASN A 348 36.99 -29.32 -42.32
N GLY A 349 37.67 -28.34 -41.71
CA GLY A 349 37.14 -27.50 -40.63
C GLY A 349 36.15 -26.41 -41.06
N THR A 350 35.16 -26.72 -41.91
CA THR A 350 34.26 -25.73 -42.52
C THR A 350 32.93 -25.52 -41.79
N ASN A 351 32.79 -26.03 -40.56
CA ASN A 351 31.55 -25.93 -39.79
C ASN A 351 31.50 -24.63 -38.99
N ALA A 352 30.35 -23.94 -38.99
CA ALA A 352 30.11 -22.80 -38.11
C ALA A 352 29.95 -23.26 -36.65
N GLY A 353 30.57 -22.51 -35.73
CA GLY A 353 30.45 -22.71 -34.29
C GLY A 353 29.02 -22.52 -33.78
N LYS A 354 28.67 -23.20 -32.68
CA LYS A 354 27.30 -23.28 -32.19
C LYS A 354 27.02 -22.26 -31.09
N SER A 355 25.75 -21.93 -30.89
CA SER A 355 25.32 -20.78 -30.07
C SER A 355 24.37 -21.12 -28.92
N THR A 356 24.03 -22.40 -28.78
CA THR A 356 23.21 -22.98 -27.71
C THR A 356 23.77 -24.34 -27.30
N PHE A 357 23.50 -24.76 -26.06
CA PHE A 357 23.86 -26.08 -25.55
C PHE A 357 23.28 -27.20 -26.43
N ARG A 358 22.03 -27.04 -26.91
CA ARG A 358 21.37 -27.97 -27.84
C ARG A 358 22.17 -28.16 -29.12
N GLU A 359 22.43 -27.08 -29.85
CA GLU A 359 23.15 -27.13 -31.14
C GLU A 359 24.53 -27.78 -30.99
N ALA A 360 25.26 -27.46 -29.92
CA ALA A 360 26.58 -28.00 -29.65
C ALA A 360 26.54 -29.52 -29.34
N ILE A 361 25.56 -29.96 -28.54
CA ILE A 361 25.33 -31.37 -28.26
C ILE A 361 24.87 -32.12 -29.52
N GLU A 362 24.01 -31.53 -30.35
CA GLU A 362 23.52 -32.14 -31.59
C GLU A 362 24.62 -32.25 -32.67
N ASP A 363 25.52 -31.26 -32.80
CA ASP A 363 26.72 -31.33 -33.66
C ASP A 363 27.70 -32.42 -33.16
N THR A 364 27.86 -32.52 -31.83
CA THR A 364 28.67 -33.55 -31.15
C THR A 364 28.11 -34.96 -31.39
N ILE A 365 26.80 -35.14 -31.18
CA ILE A 365 26.07 -36.39 -31.46
C ILE A 365 26.13 -36.75 -32.95
N THR A 366 26.10 -35.76 -33.84
CA THR A 366 26.24 -35.96 -35.30
C THR A 366 27.63 -36.46 -35.66
N ALA A 367 28.70 -35.92 -35.06
CA ALA A 367 30.05 -36.44 -35.25
C ALA A 367 30.21 -37.86 -34.68
N ILE A 368 29.71 -38.12 -33.47
CA ILE A 368 29.74 -39.46 -32.84
C ILE A 368 29.00 -40.49 -33.70
N ASN A 369 27.82 -40.16 -34.22
CA ASN A 369 27.02 -41.06 -35.06
C ASN A 369 27.61 -41.31 -36.46
N LYS A 370 28.50 -40.45 -36.96
CA LYS A 370 29.27 -40.72 -38.19
C LYS A 370 30.33 -41.81 -38.00
N GLY A 371 30.76 -42.07 -36.77
CA GLY A 371 31.72 -43.12 -36.44
C GLY A 371 33.09 -42.94 -37.10
N LEU A 372 33.85 -44.02 -37.22
CA LEU A 372 34.97 -44.13 -38.18
C LEU A 372 34.48 -44.83 -39.45
N LYS A 373 34.93 -44.35 -40.61
CA LYS A 373 34.72 -45.05 -41.88
C LYS A 373 35.93 -45.89 -42.25
N PHE A 374 35.65 -47.09 -42.75
CA PHE A 374 36.66 -48.06 -43.20
C PHE A 374 36.36 -48.48 -44.64
N ALA A 375 37.42 -48.58 -45.46
CA ALA A 375 37.33 -48.96 -46.87
C ALA A 375 38.49 -49.88 -47.29
N GLY A 376 38.17 -50.97 -47.99
CA GLY A 376 39.13 -51.81 -48.70
C GLY A 376 39.31 -51.39 -50.17
N ASN A 377 40.03 -52.18 -50.96
CA ASN A 377 40.17 -51.95 -52.40
C ASN A 377 38.90 -52.35 -53.18
N THR A 378 38.09 -53.24 -52.62
CA THR A 378 36.77 -53.65 -53.15
C THR A 378 35.76 -53.77 -52.02
N GLY A 379 34.49 -53.47 -52.32
CA GLY A 379 33.43 -53.24 -51.33
C GLY A 379 33.24 -51.76 -51.01
N GLY A 380 32.00 -51.32 -50.74
CA GLY A 380 31.69 -49.94 -50.36
C GLY A 380 32.02 -49.64 -48.90
N GLU A 381 32.25 -48.36 -48.57
CA GLU A 381 32.63 -47.92 -47.22
C GLU A 381 31.67 -48.45 -46.12
N GLN A 382 32.22 -48.89 -44.99
CA GLN A 382 31.44 -49.22 -43.79
C GLN A 382 31.78 -48.24 -42.65
N SER A 383 30.78 -47.83 -41.87
CA SER A 383 30.88 -46.85 -40.78
C SER A 383 30.65 -47.53 -39.43
N LEU A 384 31.68 -47.63 -38.58
CA LEU A 384 31.59 -48.18 -37.23
C LEU A 384 31.53 -47.05 -36.20
N LYS A 385 30.50 -47.03 -35.36
CA LYS A 385 30.25 -46.00 -34.35
C LYS A 385 31.12 -46.21 -33.10
N LEU A 386 31.23 -45.17 -32.27
CA LEU A 386 31.87 -45.31 -30.96
C LEU A 386 31.06 -46.27 -30.08
N GLY A 387 31.68 -47.37 -29.66
CA GLY A 387 31.03 -48.45 -28.92
C GLY A 387 30.64 -49.66 -29.78
N ASP A 388 30.68 -49.56 -31.12
CA ASP A 388 30.56 -50.73 -31.98
C ASP A 388 31.81 -51.62 -31.78
N ILE A 389 31.58 -52.91 -31.53
CA ILE A 389 32.67 -53.87 -31.41
C ILE A 389 33.20 -54.16 -32.81
N LEU A 390 34.39 -53.64 -33.15
CA LEU A 390 35.19 -54.13 -34.26
C LEU A 390 35.55 -55.60 -33.97
N ASN A 391 34.77 -56.51 -34.56
CA ASN A 391 34.95 -57.94 -34.38
C ASN A 391 36.14 -58.42 -35.23
N ILE A 392 37.36 -58.26 -34.72
CA ILE A 392 38.52 -58.96 -35.27
C ILE A 392 38.35 -60.44 -34.94
N LYS A 393 37.87 -61.20 -35.92
CA LYS A 393 37.71 -62.65 -35.85
C LYS A 393 38.53 -63.28 -36.97
N GLY A 394 39.18 -64.40 -36.68
CA GLY A 394 39.61 -65.29 -37.75
C GLY A 394 38.38 -65.78 -38.49
N LYS A 395 38.39 -65.68 -39.83
CA LYS A 395 37.29 -66.18 -40.66
C LYS A 395 37.19 -67.70 -40.51
N GLU A 396 36.25 -68.17 -39.70
CA GLU A 396 35.77 -69.54 -39.82
C GLU A 396 35.04 -69.70 -41.15
N ASP A 397 35.42 -70.72 -41.91
CA ASP A 397 34.65 -71.13 -43.09
C ASP A 397 33.54 -72.10 -42.67
N SER A 398 32.50 -72.12 -43.49
CA SER A 398 31.32 -72.99 -43.48
C SER A 398 31.21 -74.14 -42.44
N SER A 399 30.15 -74.02 -41.60
CA SER A 399 29.31 -75.06 -40.97
C SER A 399 29.50 -75.44 -39.48
N ASN A 400 28.40 -75.27 -38.73
CA ASN A 400 28.06 -75.79 -37.38
C ASN A 400 28.89 -75.35 -36.16
N GLY A 401 28.20 -75.04 -35.05
CA GLY A 401 28.82 -74.75 -33.75
C GLY A 401 27.83 -74.83 -32.57
N ASN A 402 28.34 -74.98 -31.34
CA ASN A 402 27.58 -74.89 -30.08
C ASN A 402 28.50 -74.97 -28.85
N HIS A 403 28.50 -73.96 -27.97
CA HIS A 403 28.94 -74.06 -26.57
C HIS A 403 28.20 -73.05 -25.68
N LYS A 404 28.05 -73.36 -24.39
CA LYS A 404 27.39 -72.52 -23.37
C LYS A 404 28.03 -72.74 -21.99
N ASN A 405 27.74 -71.81 -21.08
CA ASN A 405 28.29 -71.66 -19.73
C ASN A 405 29.75 -71.21 -19.73
N ILE A 406 30.09 -70.41 -18.73
CA ILE A 406 31.35 -69.67 -18.63
C ILE A 406 31.47 -68.62 -19.74
N THR A 407 31.17 -67.39 -19.32
CA THR A 407 32.24 -66.48 -18.93
C THR A 407 33.34 -66.47 -19.97
N THR A 408 33.16 -65.56 -20.90
CA THR A 408 34.26 -64.64 -21.10
C THR A 408 34.38 -63.75 -19.81
N LYS A 409 35.55 -63.19 -19.42
CA LYS A 409 35.81 -62.10 -18.43
C LYS A 409 37.05 -61.19 -18.77
N SER A 410 36.84 -59.87 -18.93
CA SER A 410 37.74 -58.84 -19.54
C SER A 410 39.19 -58.82 -19.06
N SER A 411 40.15 -58.58 -19.98
CA SER A 411 41.57 -58.33 -19.67
C SER A 411 41.97 -56.87 -19.89
N ASN A 412 42.82 -56.37 -18.99
CA ASN A 412 42.98 -54.94 -18.67
C ASN A 412 43.61 -54.06 -19.77
N ASN A 413 43.98 -54.63 -20.93
CA ASN A 413 44.64 -53.96 -22.05
C ASN A 413 43.75 -53.91 -23.32
N ASN A 414 42.42 -53.78 -23.14
CA ASN A 414 41.38 -53.75 -24.19
C ASN A 414 40.96 -55.10 -24.81
N GLU A 415 40.89 -56.19 -24.02
CA GLU A 415 40.36 -57.49 -24.49
C GLU A 415 38.98 -57.78 -23.87
N ILE A 416 37.93 -57.97 -24.69
CA ILE A 416 36.51 -58.08 -24.28
C ILE A 416 36.16 -59.46 -23.77
N THR A 417 35.58 -59.58 -22.57
CA THR A 417 35.21 -60.87 -21.91
C THR A 417 34.28 -60.47 -20.65
N ILE A 418 33.16 -61.16 -20.23
CA ILE A 418 31.94 -60.71 -19.40
C ILE A 418 31.54 -61.51 -18.03
N GLU A 419 30.24 -61.89 -17.78
CA GLU A 419 29.43 -62.65 -16.72
C GLU A 419 29.03 -62.11 -15.27
N LEU A 420 28.04 -62.73 -14.55
CA LEU A 420 26.96 -62.11 -13.67
C LEU A 420 26.49 -62.98 -12.42
N ASN A 421 25.50 -62.71 -11.51
CA ASN A 421 24.93 -61.55 -10.72
C ASN A 421 23.59 -61.91 -9.93
N ASN A 422 23.30 -61.56 -8.64
CA ASN A 422 21.89 -61.51 -8.07
C ASN A 422 21.58 -60.79 -6.69
N THR A 423 20.40 -60.12 -6.59
CA THR A 423 19.57 -59.62 -5.42
C THR A 423 19.96 -58.41 -4.53
N LEU A 424 19.02 -57.45 -4.34
CA LEU A 424 19.03 -56.30 -3.38
C LEU A 424 17.59 -55.89 -2.90
N LYS A 425 17.44 -54.95 -1.92
CA LYS A 425 16.16 -54.47 -1.32
C LYS A 425 16.20 -52.97 -0.89
N GLY A 426 15.06 -52.27 -0.82
CA GLY A 426 14.90 -50.91 -0.22
C GLY A 426 13.57 -50.22 -0.60
N ILE A 427 13.01 -49.30 0.22
CA ILE A 427 11.63 -48.76 0.03
C ILE A 427 11.35 -47.33 0.59
N ASN A 428 10.32 -46.68 0.03
CA ASN A 428 9.27 -45.76 0.55
C ASN A 428 9.50 -44.52 1.45
N SER A 429 8.91 -43.38 1.04
CA SER A 429 8.22 -42.30 1.81
C SER A 429 7.98 -41.07 0.87
N VAL A 430 7.39 -39.90 1.18
CA VAL A 430 6.97 -39.19 2.43
C VAL A 430 5.71 -38.34 2.16
N GLY A 431 4.89 -38.05 3.18
CA GLY A 431 3.92 -36.92 3.20
C GLY A 431 4.21 -35.98 4.38
N LYS A 432 3.96 -34.67 4.25
CA LYS A 432 4.58 -33.63 5.09
C LYS A 432 3.60 -32.58 5.67
N ASP A 433 3.04 -32.91 6.83
CA ASP A 433 2.25 -32.05 7.74
C ASP A 433 1.04 -31.27 7.16
N ASN A 434 0.16 -30.76 8.04
CA ASN A 434 -1.27 -30.55 7.71
C ASN A 434 -1.75 -29.08 7.76
N ASN A 435 -0.92 -28.11 8.18
CA ASN A 435 -1.35 -26.70 8.27
C ASN A 435 -1.18 -25.91 6.96
N ASN A 436 -0.63 -26.53 5.92
CA ASN A 436 -0.54 -26.04 4.55
C ASN A 436 -0.69 -27.27 3.61
N ILE A 437 -1.70 -27.40 2.75
CA ILE A 437 -2.97 -26.67 2.65
C ILE A 437 -4.01 -27.61 1.97
N LEU A 438 -5.18 -27.10 1.55
CA LEU A 438 -6.24 -27.87 0.90
C LEU A 438 -5.74 -28.91 -0.12
N SER A 439 -6.31 -30.11 -0.03
CA SER A 439 -6.38 -31.05 -1.15
C SER A 439 -7.21 -30.44 -2.28
N PHE A 440 -6.53 -29.84 -3.26
CA PHE A 440 -7.08 -29.56 -4.58
C PHE A 440 -6.42 -30.50 -5.59
N SER A 441 -6.98 -31.68 -5.83
CA SER A 441 -8.17 -31.93 -6.66
C SER A 441 -7.91 -31.75 -8.16
N ASN A 442 -8.04 -32.83 -8.92
CA ASN A 442 -8.63 -32.79 -10.26
C ASN A 442 -9.03 -34.20 -10.71
N GLY A 443 -9.92 -34.29 -11.69
CA GLY A 443 -10.27 -35.54 -12.37
C GLY A 443 -10.96 -36.59 -11.47
N SER A 444 -12.27 -36.59 -11.22
CA SER A 444 -13.39 -36.21 -12.08
C SER A 444 -13.34 -36.92 -13.46
N ASN A 445 -14.24 -37.81 -13.90
CA ASN A 445 -15.56 -38.27 -13.46
C ASN A 445 -16.46 -37.27 -12.72
N SER A 446 -17.36 -36.66 -13.51
CA SER A 446 -18.32 -35.62 -13.13
C SER A 446 -17.73 -34.21 -13.01
N SER A 447 -17.56 -33.61 -14.19
CA SER A 447 -18.02 -32.28 -14.61
C SER A 447 -18.30 -31.18 -13.59
N THR A 448 -17.90 -29.97 -14.01
CA THR A 448 -18.14 -28.62 -13.46
C THR A 448 -17.31 -28.20 -12.25
N SER A 449 -17.13 -26.88 -12.15
CA SER A 449 -16.01 -26.22 -11.47
C SER A 449 -16.46 -25.43 -10.24
N THR A 450 -15.51 -24.69 -9.66
CA THR A 450 -15.64 -23.62 -8.65
C THR A 450 -15.64 -24.03 -7.17
N ALA A 451 -15.04 -23.16 -6.36
CA ALA A 451 -15.24 -23.09 -4.92
C ALA A 451 -16.43 -22.16 -4.61
N THR A 452 -16.71 -21.90 -3.31
CA THR A 452 -17.75 -20.97 -2.79
C THR A 452 -19.19 -21.53 -2.85
N LEU A 453 -20.20 -21.17 -2.03
CA LEU A 453 -20.28 -20.46 -0.72
C LEU A 453 -21.76 -20.41 -0.20
N LYS A 454 -22.01 -20.60 1.12
CA LYS A 454 -23.32 -20.38 1.85
C LYS A 454 -24.52 -21.22 1.30
N VAL A 455 -25.79 -21.14 1.72
CA VAL A 455 -26.57 -20.37 2.75
C VAL A 455 -27.73 -21.26 3.29
N GLY A 456 -28.44 -20.84 4.35
CA GLY A 456 -29.80 -21.32 4.69
C GLY A 456 -30.23 -20.98 6.12
N GLY A 457 -31.47 -20.52 6.36
CA GLY A 457 -31.92 -20.11 7.70
C GLY A 457 -33.44 -20.05 7.90
N THR A 458 -33.87 -20.01 9.17
CA THR A 458 -35.23 -19.65 9.64
C THR A 458 -35.20 -19.43 11.17
N ASP A 459 -36.36 -19.16 11.79
CA ASP A 459 -36.48 -18.22 12.91
C ASP A 459 -36.14 -18.71 14.34
N LEU A 460 -36.10 -17.75 15.26
CA LEU A 460 -35.70 -17.90 16.65
C LEU A 460 -36.67 -17.14 17.58
N THR A 461 -37.44 -17.85 18.42
CA THR A 461 -37.85 -17.52 19.81
C THR A 461 -39.10 -18.29 20.25
N PHE A 462 -39.15 -18.70 21.51
CA PHE A 462 -40.24 -18.35 22.44
C PHE A 462 -39.76 -18.52 23.89
N THR A 463 -40.30 -17.71 24.80
CA THR A 463 -39.86 -17.62 26.20
C THR A 463 -40.77 -18.42 27.12
N GLN A 464 -40.21 -19.20 28.05
CA GLN A 464 -40.84 -19.40 29.35
C GLN A 464 -39.81 -19.45 30.48
N THR A 465 -40.18 -18.87 31.62
CA THR A 465 -39.37 -18.74 32.83
C THR A 465 -39.55 -19.94 33.77
N GLY A 466 -38.45 -20.63 34.06
CA GLY A 466 -38.27 -21.50 35.24
C GLY A 466 -39.05 -22.83 35.27
N SER A 467 -38.47 -23.83 35.91
CA SER A 467 -39.10 -25.11 36.30
C SER A 467 -38.31 -25.67 37.50
N ASN A 468 -38.91 -26.36 38.47
CA ASN A 468 -40.21 -27.07 38.45
C ASN A 468 -41.27 -26.43 39.38
N GLY A 469 -42.54 -26.48 38.97
CA GLY A 469 -43.75 -26.45 39.83
C GLY A 469 -43.86 -25.31 40.87
N SER A 470 -44.60 -24.22 40.64
CA SER A 470 -45.61 -23.97 39.60
C SER A 470 -45.58 -22.51 39.14
N GLN A 471 -45.63 -22.26 37.83
CA GLN A 471 -45.69 -20.91 37.29
C GLN A 471 -47.12 -20.35 37.26
N LYS A 472 -47.28 -19.02 37.36
CA LYS A 472 -48.30 -18.23 36.65
C LYS A 472 -47.99 -16.72 36.71
N VAL A 473 -48.79 -15.90 36.02
CA VAL A 473 -48.42 -14.55 35.58
C VAL A 473 -49.59 -13.55 35.75
N LYS A 474 -49.27 -12.27 36.06
CA LYS A 474 -49.96 -10.99 35.66
C LYS A 474 -50.91 -10.22 36.63
N ILE A 475 -50.82 -8.86 36.58
CA ILE A 475 -51.81 -7.76 36.90
C ILE A 475 -51.75 -7.07 38.32
N SER A 476 -52.34 -5.86 38.45
CA SER A 476 -51.98 -4.62 39.21
C SER A 476 -52.99 -4.02 40.24
N GLY A 477 -52.58 -3.05 41.11
CA GLY A 477 -53.46 -1.89 41.48
C GLY A 477 -53.31 -1.11 42.84
N VAL A 478 -53.19 0.24 42.76
CA VAL A 478 -53.66 1.34 43.68
C VAL A 478 -52.93 1.70 45.03
N ALA A 479 -52.90 3.04 45.34
CA ALA A 479 -52.91 3.74 46.67
C ALA A 479 -51.64 4.48 47.20
N ASP A 480 -51.86 5.40 48.17
CA ASP A 480 -50.89 6.32 48.83
C ASP A 480 -50.63 5.96 50.32
N GLY A 481 -49.48 6.34 50.89
CA GLY A 481 -49.21 6.38 52.36
C GLY A 481 -47.99 7.29 52.72
N VAL A 482 -47.67 7.76 53.93
CA VAL A 482 -47.85 7.43 55.38
C VAL A 482 -46.88 6.44 56.05
N GLY A 483 -45.95 5.84 55.29
CA GLY A 483 -44.82 5.06 55.80
C GLY A 483 -43.55 5.33 54.99
N ASN A 484 -42.38 4.92 55.49
CA ASN A 484 -41.11 5.09 54.77
C ASN A 484 -41.03 4.28 53.46
N ASP A 485 -41.87 3.26 53.32
CA ASP A 485 -41.97 2.38 52.16
C ASP A 485 -43.32 2.56 51.40
N ASP A 486 -44.11 3.60 51.72
CA ASP A 486 -45.38 3.94 51.07
C ASP A 486 -45.25 5.12 50.07
N ALA A 487 -46.24 5.28 49.18
CA ALA A 487 -46.26 6.33 48.16
C ALA A 487 -46.84 7.67 48.67
N VAL A 488 -46.00 8.71 48.76
CA VAL A 488 -46.40 10.04 49.24
C VAL A 488 -47.14 10.88 48.18
N ASN A 489 -48.19 11.59 48.59
CA ASN A 489 -49.03 12.40 47.70
C ASN A 489 -48.82 13.92 47.86
N PHE A 490 -49.47 14.68 46.97
CA PHE A 490 -49.36 16.14 46.78
C PHE A 490 -49.55 17.00 48.04
N LYS A 491 -50.04 16.43 49.15
CA LYS A 491 -50.23 17.10 50.44
C LYS A 491 -48.92 17.47 51.16
N GLN A 492 -47.78 16.86 50.84
CA GLN A 492 -46.48 17.12 51.52
C GLN A 492 -45.79 18.42 51.06
N LEU A 493 -46.61 19.46 50.94
CA LEU A 493 -46.37 20.80 50.40
C LEU A 493 -45.42 21.66 51.29
N GLU A 494 -44.54 22.43 50.62
CA GLU A 494 -43.85 23.67 51.04
C GLU A 494 -43.16 23.81 52.42
N ALA A 495 -41.91 24.31 52.41
CA ALA A 495 -41.62 25.68 52.89
C ALA A 495 -40.13 26.11 52.76
N ALA A 496 -39.79 26.94 51.76
CA ALA A 496 -38.66 27.88 51.81
C ALA A 496 -38.76 28.93 50.67
N LYS A 497 -38.46 30.21 50.96
CA LYS A 497 -38.59 31.34 50.00
C LYS A 497 -37.34 31.55 49.16
N LEU A 498 -37.50 32.03 47.92
CA LEU A 498 -36.45 32.64 47.10
C LEU A 498 -36.93 33.93 46.44
N HIS A 499 -36.03 34.92 46.33
CA HIS A 499 -36.20 36.13 45.53
C HIS A 499 -35.27 36.09 44.32
N TYR A 500 -35.75 36.55 43.17
CA TYR A 500 -34.94 36.79 41.96
C TYR A 500 -35.43 38.08 41.27
N ILE A 501 -34.59 38.97 40.72
CA ILE A 501 -33.12 38.94 40.63
C ILE A 501 -32.49 40.16 41.34
N SER A 502 -31.56 39.89 42.22
CA SER A 502 -30.42 40.76 42.54
C SER A 502 -29.27 39.84 42.95
N VAL A 503 -28.06 40.07 42.45
CA VAL A 503 -26.95 39.12 42.68
C VAL A 503 -26.37 39.35 44.08
N ARG A 504 -26.69 38.44 45.00
CA ARG A 504 -26.28 38.53 46.41
C ARG A 504 -24.76 38.55 46.53
N ASN A 505 -24.21 39.65 47.05
CA ASN A 505 -22.78 39.74 47.33
C ASN A 505 -22.35 38.70 48.38
N GLY A 506 -21.17 38.12 48.19
CA GLY A 506 -20.50 37.35 49.23
C GLY A 506 -19.93 38.31 50.27
N THR A 507 -20.44 38.24 51.50
CA THR A 507 -20.29 39.24 52.58
C THR A 507 -21.04 40.57 52.33
N ALA A 508 -21.74 41.03 53.38
CA ALA A 508 -22.19 42.41 53.49
C ALA A 508 -21.19 43.15 54.38
N ALA A 509 -20.39 44.05 53.80
CA ALA A 509 -19.39 44.84 54.52
C ALA A 509 -19.12 46.18 53.83
N SER A 510 -18.94 47.22 54.65
CA SER A 510 -18.49 48.58 54.31
C SER A 510 -19.12 49.29 53.11
N ALA A 511 -20.23 49.99 53.37
CA ALA A 511 -20.60 51.18 52.61
C ALA A 511 -19.66 52.36 52.95
N THR A 512 -18.39 52.32 52.52
CA THR A 512 -17.41 53.42 52.65
C THR A 512 -16.26 53.31 51.63
N THR A 513 -16.47 53.70 50.36
CA THR A 513 -15.47 54.32 49.44
C THR A 513 -16.05 54.47 48.03
N THR A 514 -15.45 55.34 47.21
CA THR A 514 -15.95 55.78 45.90
C THR A 514 -15.67 54.79 44.76
N SER A 515 -16.27 53.60 44.79
CA SER A 515 -16.20 52.65 43.67
C SER A 515 -17.54 51.95 43.41
N THR A 516 -18.47 52.70 42.79
CA THR A 516 -19.75 52.21 42.23
C THR A 516 -19.53 51.38 40.95
N ASN A 517 -18.50 50.52 40.93
CA ASN A 517 -18.11 49.69 39.79
C ASN A 517 -18.57 48.24 39.92
N ASN A 518 -19.31 47.92 40.97
CA ASN A 518 -20.24 46.82 40.99
C ASN A 518 -21.55 47.27 40.31
N ASN A 519 -22.01 46.48 39.34
CA ASN A 519 -23.34 46.58 38.72
C ASN A 519 -24.44 46.22 39.76
N PHE A 520 -24.57 47.08 40.77
CA PHE A 520 -25.42 47.01 41.95
C PHE A 520 -26.56 48.02 41.82
N ASP A 521 -26.24 49.21 41.33
CA ASP A 521 -27.19 50.22 40.86
C ASP A 521 -27.82 49.87 39.49
N ASN A 522 -27.44 48.73 38.91
CA ASN A 522 -27.83 48.22 37.58
C ASN A 522 -27.31 49.10 36.41
N ASP A 523 -26.24 49.84 36.64
CA ASP A 523 -25.63 50.79 35.69
C ASP A 523 -24.72 50.15 34.64
N GLY A 524 -24.47 48.83 34.70
CA GLY A 524 -23.47 48.15 33.87
C GLY A 524 -23.79 48.17 32.36
N ALA A 525 -25.05 48.37 31.98
CA ALA A 525 -25.53 48.38 30.60
C ALA A 525 -25.38 49.78 29.96
N LYS A 526 -24.13 50.23 29.73
CA LYS A 526 -23.83 51.64 29.36
C LYS A 526 -24.06 51.96 27.88
N ALA A 527 -24.38 50.96 27.06
CA ALA A 527 -24.62 51.08 25.64
C ALA A 527 -26.11 50.85 25.25
N PRO A 528 -26.60 51.41 24.13
CA PRO A 528 -28.00 51.25 23.71
C PRO A 528 -28.42 49.78 23.59
N ASN A 529 -29.59 49.46 24.14
CA ASN A 529 -30.22 48.13 24.12
C ASN A 529 -29.36 46.99 24.74
N SER A 530 -28.30 47.32 25.49
CA SER A 530 -27.39 46.32 26.08
C SER A 530 -27.94 45.69 27.36
N ILE A 531 -27.40 44.52 27.72
CA ILE A 531 -27.74 43.77 28.94
C ILE A 531 -26.47 43.57 29.77
N ALA A 532 -26.50 43.94 31.06
CA ALA A 532 -25.41 43.69 32.00
C ALA A 532 -25.95 43.12 33.32
N ILE A 533 -25.58 41.88 33.68
CA ILE A 533 -26.11 41.19 34.87
C ILE A 533 -25.02 40.41 35.58
N GLY A 534 -24.84 40.64 36.88
CA GLY A 534 -23.74 40.07 37.66
C GLY A 534 -22.87 41.17 38.27
N VAL A 535 -22.22 40.86 39.39
CA VAL A 535 -21.34 41.82 40.09
C VAL A 535 -20.24 42.26 39.13
N SER A 536 -20.17 43.56 38.86
CA SER A 536 -19.26 44.19 37.88
C SER A 536 -19.38 43.65 36.44
N ALA A 537 -20.54 43.12 36.04
CA ALA A 537 -20.87 42.91 34.62
C ALA A 537 -20.99 44.28 33.91
N LYS A 538 -20.43 44.42 32.70
CA LYS A 538 -20.39 45.71 32.00
C LYS A 538 -20.46 45.56 30.48
N VAL A 539 -21.18 46.49 29.84
CA VAL A 539 -21.13 46.73 28.39
C VAL A 539 -20.72 48.18 28.15
N GLU A 540 -19.64 48.40 27.40
CA GLU A 540 -19.04 49.72 27.16
C GLU A 540 -19.64 50.45 25.95
N ASN A 541 -19.58 51.79 25.97
CA ASN A 541 -20.11 52.66 24.92
C ASN A 541 -19.05 53.67 24.44
N GLY A 542 -18.65 53.57 23.17
CA GLY A 542 -17.72 54.51 22.54
C GLY A 542 -17.25 54.06 21.14
N GLY A 543 -17.01 55.01 20.24
CA GLY A 543 -16.43 54.81 18.89
C GLY A 543 -17.36 54.12 17.89
N ASN A 544 -17.71 52.86 18.17
CA ASN A 544 -18.75 52.02 17.56
C ASN A 544 -19.12 50.99 18.63
N GLY A 545 -19.74 51.47 19.72
CA GLY A 545 -19.76 50.80 21.02
C GLY A 545 -20.61 49.52 21.12
N GLY A 546 -20.75 48.99 22.33
CA GLY A 546 -21.48 47.78 22.69
C GLY A 546 -23.00 47.82 22.55
N ALA A 547 -23.53 48.51 21.53
CA ALA A 547 -24.94 48.48 21.20
C ALA A 547 -25.40 47.04 20.95
N ASP A 548 -26.59 46.70 21.46
CA ASP A 548 -27.21 45.38 21.28
C ASP A 548 -26.41 44.19 21.87
N ALA A 549 -25.44 44.45 22.77
CA ALA A 549 -24.55 43.44 23.34
C ALA A 549 -24.97 42.94 24.74
N ILE A 550 -24.47 41.76 25.12
CA ILE A 550 -24.87 41.05 26.35
C ILE A 550 -23.64 40.68 27.19
N ALA A 551 -23.62 41.08 28.46
CA ALA A 551 -22.62 40.69 29.45
C ALA A 551 -23.32 40.10 30.70
N ILE A 552 -23.25 38.78 30.90
CA ILE A 552 -23.92 38.09 32.01
C ILE A 552 -22.92 37.22 32.78
N GLY A 553 -22.63 37.58 34.02
CA GLY A 553 -21.69 36.89 34.90
C GLY A 553 -20.97 37.85 35.83
N ARG A 554 -20.29 37.33 36.87
CA ARG A 554 -19.38 38.16 37.67
C ARG A 554 -18.25 38.65 36.77
N SER A 555 -18.06 39.95 36.67
CA SER A 555 -16.97 40.58 35.89
C SER A 555 -16.97 40.22 34.39
N SER A 556 -18.13 39.93 33.79
CA SER A 556 -18.25 39.76 32.34
C SER A 556 -18.20 41.12 31.62
N LEU A 557 -17.42 41.25 30.55
CA LEU A 557 -17.21 42.51 29.82
C LEU A 557 -17.49 42.36 28.32
N VAL A 558 -18.25 43.31 27.74
CA VAL A 558 -18.32 43.47 26.27
C VAL A 558 -18.04 44.92 25.87
N THR A 559 -17.21 45.13 24.83
CA THR A 559 -16.85 46.48 24.36
C THR A 559 -17.26 46.77 22.91
N LYS A 560 -17.90 45.82 22.23
CA LYS A 560 -18.31 45.88 20.82
C LYS A 560 -19.75 45.45 20.61
N ARG A 561 -20.35 45.93 19.52
CA ARG A 561 -21.72 45.61 19.08
C ARG A 561 -21.93 44.12 18.78
N TRP A 562 -23.19 43.69 18.88
CA TRP A 562 -23.67 42.35 18.49
C TRP A 562 -22.88 41.19 19.11
N SER A 563 -22.39 41.37 20.33
CA SER A 563 -21.42 40.49 20.97
C SER A 563 -21.91 40.00 22.34
N THR A 564 -21.58 38.75 22.68
CA THR A 564 -22.17 38.05 23.84
C THR A 564 -21.07 37.46 24.73
N ALA A 565 -21.04 37.86 26.00
CA ALA A 565 -20.20 37.30 27.05
C ALA A 565 -21.09 36.69 28.15
N LEU A 566 -21.05 35.36 28.31
CA LEU A 566 -21.87 34.62 29.26
C LEU A 566 -21.03 33.70 30.17
N GLY A 567 -21.08 33.97 31.47
CA GLY A 567 -20.33 33.30 32.53
C GLY A 567 -19.25 34.22 33.13
N ALA A 568 -18.67 33.79 34.26
CA ALA A 568 -17.81 34.68 35.06
C ALA A 568 -16.45 34.98 34.38
N GLU A 569 -16.02 36.23 34.49
CA GLU A 569 -14.76 36.78 33.94
C GLU A 569 -14.62 36.63 32.41
N THR A 570 -15.74 36.46 31.70
CA THR A 570 -15.78 36.40 30.23
C THR A 570 -15.56 37.78 29.60
N GLN A 571 -14.92 37.84 28.43
CA GLN A 571 -14.61 39.11 27.76
C GLN A 571 -14.83 39.01 26.24
N VAL A 572 -15.52 39.99 25.65
CA VAL A 572 -15.57 40.16 24.19
C VAL A 572 -15.20 41.60 23.79
N LYS A 573 -14.13 41.74 23.00
CA LYS A 573 -13.60 43.02 22.51
C LYS A 573 -13.55 43.16 20.98
N SER A 574 -13.95 42.12 20.26
CA SER A 574 -14.13 42.15 18.81
C SER A 574 -15.62 42.13 18.46
N GLU A 575 -15.98 42.58 17.26
CA GLU A 575 -17.37 42.63 16.82
C GLU A 575 -17.89 41.22 16.53
N GLN A 576 -19.22 41.05 16.56
CA GLN A 576 -19.87 39.82 16.10
C GLN A 576 -19.28 38.56 16.77
N SER A 577 -19.09 38.57 18.09
CA SER A 577 -18.26 37.56 18.78
C SER A 577 -18.87 37.03 20.08
N LEU A 578 -18.55 35.77 20.40
CA LEU A 578 -19.13 35.00 21.52
C LEU A 578 -18.04 34.48 22.46
N ALA A 579 -18.18 34.76 23.77
CA ALA A 579 -17.43 34.13 24.85
C ALA A 579 -18.38 33.45 25.86
N LEU A 580 -18.23 32.15 26.09
CA LEU A 580 -19.10 31.34 26.95
C LEU A 580 -18.29 30.49 27.93
N GLY A 581 -18.59 30.60 29.24
CA GLY A 581 -18.00 29.76 30.30
C GLY A 581 -17.26 30.54 31.37
N TYR A 582 -16.07 30.09 31.80
CA TYR A 582 -15.29 30.73 32.87
C TYR A 582 -13.96 31.26 32.34
N LYS A 583 -13.75 32.58 32.37
CA LYS A 583 -12.60 33.25 31.75
C LYS A 583 -12.47 32.98 30.24
N ALA A 584 -13.57 32.67 29.53
CA ALA A 584 -13.54 32.60 28.07
C ALA A 584 -13.40 34.02 27.47
N LYS A 585 -12.57 34.19 26.44
CA LYS A 585 -12.24 35.52 25.88
C LYS A 585 -12.21 35.51 24.36
N VAL A 586 -12.79 36.55 23.74
CA VAL A 586 -12.49 36.96 22.37
C VAL A 586 -11.98 38.39 22.43
N LEU A 587 -10.68 38.57 22.18
CA LEU A 587 -10.00 39.86 22.28
C LEU A 587 -9.97 40.57 20.92
N GLU A 588 -9.18 41.62 20.80
CA GLU A 588 -9.19 42.55 19.67
C GLU A 588 -8.73 41.87 18.36
N SER A 589 -9.19 42.40 17.21
CA SER A 589 -8.94 41.88 15.86
C SER A 589 -9.26 40.39 15.66
N SER A 590 -10.28 39.90 16.37
CA SER A 590 -10.76 38.51 16.37
C SER A 590 -12.24 38.43 16.01
N ASP A 591 -12.70 39.32 15.12
CA ASP A 591 -14.11 39.46 14.76
C ASP A 591 -14.69 38.13 14.26
N ALA A 592 -16.01 37.96 14.39
CA ALA A 592 -16.73 36.75 14.00
C ALA A 592 -16.35 35.46 14.75
N SER A 593 -15.76 35.53 15.95
CA SER A 593 -15.16 34.35 16.63
C SER A 593 -15.94 33.82 17.84
N ILE A 594 -15.76 32.52 18.12
CA ILE A 594 -16.51 31.75 19.12
C ILE A 594 -15.53 31.06 20.09
N ALA A 595 -15.50 31.52 21.35
CA ALA A 595 -14.73 30.92 22.43
C ALA A 595 -15.67 30.32 23.50
N ILE A 596 -15.73 28.98 23.59
CA ILE A 596 -16.56 28.25 24.57
C ILE A 596 -15.61 27.44 25.46
N GLY A 597 -15.50 27.79 26.74
CA GLY A 597 -14.46 27.17 27.56
C GLY A 597 -14.28 27.62 29.00
N VAL A 598 -13.26 27.05 29.63
CA VAL A 598 -12.86 27.33 31.01
C VAL A 598 -11.35 27.56 31.16
N SER A 599 -10.97 28.44 32.07
CA SER A 599 -9.58 28.75 32.44
C SER A 599 -8.76 29.35 31.29
N ASP A 600 -9.17 30.55 30.85
CA ASP A 600 -8.49 31.37 29.83
C ASP A 600 -8.46 30.74 28.43
N THR A 601 -9.58 30.14 28.02
CA THR A 601 -9.83 29.82 26.60
C THR A 601 -10.04 31.13 25.84
N LYS A 602 -9.07 31.51 25.01
CA LYS A 602 -8.86 32.85 24.45
C LYS A 602 -8.67 32.80 22.93
N ILE A 603 -9.26 33.77 22.23
CA ILE A 603 -8.98 34.08 20.82
C ILE A 603 -8.50 35.54 20.75
N GLU A 604 -7.42 35.80 20.01
CA GLU A 604 -6.79 37.11 19.84
C GLU A 604 -6.15 37.22 18.44
N SER A 605 -6.33 38.37 17.76
CA SER A 605 -5.86 38.62 16.39
C SER A 605 -6.17 37.50 15.38
N SER A 606 -7.29 36.79 15.57
CA SER A 606 -7.64 35.57 14.81
C SER A 606 -9.13 35.59 14.45
N ALA A 607 -9.46 36.00 13.23
CA ALA A 607 -10.85 36.17 12.79
C ALA A 607 -11.53 34.84 12.38
N TRP A 608 -12.84 34.75 12.61
CA TRP A 608 -13.64 33.53 12.42
C TRP A 608 -13.06 32.28 13.12
N GLY A 609 -12.42 32.46 14.28
CA GLY A 609 -11.84 31.38 15.08
C GLY A 609 -12.88 30.66 15.94
N ILE A 610 -12.70 29.36 16.15
CA ILE A 610 -13.55 28.50 17.00
C ILE A 610 -12.65 27.79 18.01
N ALA A 611 -12.86 28.04 19.31
CA ALA A 611 -12.11 27.45 20.41
C ALA A 611 -13.07 26.79 21.41
N LEU A 612 -13.04 25.46 21.51
CA LEU A 612 -13.98 24.65 22.30
C LEU A 612 -13.25 23.79 23.34
N GLY A 613 -13.27 24.22 24.62
CA GLY A 613 -12.70 23.46 25.73
C GLY A 613 -11.87 24.29 26.72
N ASN A 614 -10.79 23.72 27.26
CA ASN A 614 -10.09 24.28 28.43
C ASN A 614 -8.68 24.80 28.09
N LYS A 615 -8.34 26.05 28.45
CA LYS A 615 -7.02 26.66 28.24
C LYS A 615 -6.56 26.54 26.77
N ILE A 616 -7.46 26.84 25.83
CA ILE A 616 -7.15 26.90 24.40
C ILE A 616 -6.85 28.35 24.03
N THR A 617 -5.67 28.64 23.48
CA THR A 617 -5.29 29.99 23.01
C THR A 617 -5.07 29.99 21.50
N LEU A 618 -5.77 30.87 20.80
CA LEU A 618 -5.48 31.27 19.42
C LEU A 618 -4.90 32.70 19.49
N SER A 619 -3.64 32.88 19.12
CA SER A 619 -2.97 34.18 19.11
C SER A 619 -2.35 34.43 17.73
N SER A 620 -2.89 35.40 17.00
CA SER A 620 -2.47 35.73 15.62
C SER A 620 -2.53 34.56 14.64
N ALA A 621 -3.42 33.59 14.88
CA ALA A 621 -3.48 32.32 14.17
C ALA A 621 -3.98 32.43 12.72
N GLY A 622 -4.38 33.62 12.28
CA GLY A 622 -5.05 33.84 11.01
C GLY A 622 -6.50 33.38 11.06
N SER A 623 -7.05 33.03 9.89
CA SER A 623 -8.48 32.85 9.71
C SER A 623 -8.93 31.40 9.70
N ASN A 624 -10.15 31.14 10.18
CA ASN A 624 -10.83 29.84 10.09
C ASN A 624 -10.11 28.69 10.83
N VAL A 625 -9.70 28.92 12.07
CA VAL A 625 -9.06 27.92 12.93
C VAL A 625 -10.11 27.26 13.82
N VAL A 626 -10.12 25.92 13.89
CA VAL A 626 -11.00 25.13 14.75
C VAL A 626 -10.16 24.33 15.74
N ALA A 627 -10.17 24.71 17.02
CA ALA A 627 -9.41 24.05 18.08
C ALA A 627 -10.34 23.47 19.15
N ILE A 628 -10.23 22.17 19.42
CA ILE A 628 -11.13 21.42 20.31
C ILE A 628 -10.30 20.60 21.31
N GLY A 629 -10.64 20.69 22.60
CA GLY A 629 -10.06 19.89 23.66
C GLY A 629 -9.41 20.71 24.78
N SER A 630 -8.09 20.58 25.01
CA SER A 630 -7.46 21.35 26.10
C SER A 630 -5.94 21.58 26.02
N ASN A 631 -5.48 22.66 26.66
CA ASN A 631 -4.08 23.09 26.76
C ASN A 631 -3.39 23.42 25.42
N LEU A 632 -4.17 23.68 24.37
CA LEU A 632 -3.68 23.96 23.02
C LEU A 632 -3.27 25.43 22.90
N ASN A 633 -2.02 25.71 22.48
CA ASN A 633 -1.62 27.05 22.03
C ASN A 633 -1.36 27.06 20.52
N ILE A 634 -2.00 27.99 19.81
CA ILE A 634 -1.93 28.15 18.36
C ILE A 634 -1.42 29.56 18.07
N GLY A 635 -0.17 29.66 17.64
CA GLY A 635 0.50 30.89 17.25
C GLY A 635 0.21 31.29 15.81
N SER A 636 1.13 32.02 15.19
CA SER A 636 1.01 32.54 13.82
C SER A 636 1.04 31.47 12.71
N GLU A 637 0.63 31.88 11.51
CA GLU A 637 0.75 31.10 10.25
C GLU A 637 -0.11 29.81 10.24
N ASN A 638 -1.28 29.86 10.86
CA ASN A 638 -2.12 28.69 11.15
C ASN A 638 -3.53 28.76 10.52
N ALA A 639 -3.73 29.51 9.44
CA ALA A 639 -5.06 29.66 8.82
C ALA A 639 -5.62 28.31 8.29
N ASN A 640 -6.94 28.14 8.29
CA ASN A 640 -7.65 26.93 7.83
C ASN A 640 -7.26 25.62 8.58
N LEU A 641 -6.80 25.72 9.83
CA LEU A 641 -6.30 24.61 10.65
C LEU A 641 -7.40 23.97 11.52
N ILE A 642 -7.37 22.64 11.64
CA ILE A 642 -8.18 21.86 12.59
C ILE A 642 -7.26 21.18 13.61
N ILE A 643 -7.53 21.38 14.90
CA ILE A 643 -6.87 20.66 16.00
C ILE A 643 -7.92 20.04 16.92
N ILE A 644 -7.82 18.73 17.17
CA ILE A 644 -8.68 17.99 18.11
C ILE A 644 -7.77 17.19 19.05
N GLY A 645 -7.55 17.66 20.28
CA GLY A 645 -6.49 17.08 21.12
C GLY A 645 -6.37 17.64 22.54
N ASN A 646 -5.37 17.13 23.25
CA ASN A 646 -5.03 17.60 24.59
C ASN A 646 -3.50 17.67 24.78
N GLY A 647 -3.04 18.73 25.41
CA GLY A 647 -1.71 18.85 25.98
C GLY A 647 -0.94 20.04 25.43
N GLU A 648 0.11 20.41 26.15
CA GLU A 648 0.99 21.52 25.77
C GLU A 648 1.89 21.05 24.61
N ASN A 649 1.53 21.50 23.40
CA ASN A 649 2.05 20.95 22.15
C ASN A 649 3.53 21.32 21.95
N GLY A 650 4.43 20.34 21.99
CA GLY A 650 5.86 20.57 21.74
C GLY A 650 6.70 20.90 22.96
N GLY A 651 6.29 20.46 24.16
CA GLY A 651 7.09 20.60 25.38
C GLY A 651 7.25 22.05 25.81
N SER A 652 8.45 22.44 26.25
CA SER A 652 8.73 23.69 26.98
C SER A 652 8.39 25.02 26.26
N ASN A 653 7.96 24.99 24.99
CA ASN A 653 7.52 26.18 24.26
C ASN A 653 6.09 26.07 23.64
N GLY A 654 5.40 24.94 23.85
CA GLY A 654 3.93 24.77 23.86
C GLY A 654 3.07 25.12 22.63
N THR A 655 3.64 25.63 21.53
CA THR A 655 2.88 26.40 20.52
C THR A 655 2.96 25.78 19.13
N ILE A 656 1.80 25.58 18.48
CA ILE A 656 1.71 25.20 17.07
C ILE A 656 1.88 26.45 16.20
N THR A 657 2.69 26.36 15.14
CA THR A 657 2.96 27.42 14.15
C THR A 657 3.17 26.80 12.76
N ASN A 658 2.88 27.52 11.69
CA ASN A 658 3.07 27.07 10.30
C ASN A 658 2.32 25.75 9.96
N ALA A 659 1.20 25.47 10.63
CA ALA A 659 0.34 24.32 10.38
C ALA A 659 -0.90 24.66 9.52
N LYS A 660 -0.86 25.76 8.76
CA LYS A 660 -1.92 26.19 7.83
C LYS A 660 -2.48 25.04 6.99
N ASN A 661 -3.79 25.06 6.73
CA ASN A 661 -4.55 24.05 5.99
C ASN A 661 -4.51 22.62 6.58
N SER A 662 -3.89 22.39 7.75
CA SER A 662 -3.63 21.04 8.27
C SER A 662 -4.75 20.48 9.13
N VAL A 663 -4.68 19.17 9.38
CA VAL A 663 -5.52 18.42 10.32
C VAL A 663 -4.64 17.77 11.38
N ILE A 664 -4.89 18.07 12.65
CA ILE A 664 -4.12 17.57 13.79
C ILE A 664 -5.07 16.92 14.81
N ILE A 665 -4.94 15.63 15.06
CA ILE A 665 -5.84 14.85 15.94
C ILE A 665 -5.01 13.98 16.88
N GLY A 666 -5.09 14.24 18.19
CA GLY A 666 -4.44 13.39 19.20
C GLY A 666 -3.88 14.15 20.41
N LYS A 667 -3.36 13.40 21.39
CA LYS A 667 -2.65 13.97 22.55
C LYS A 667 -1.23 14.36 22.12
N HIS A 668 -0.83 15.61 22.30
CA HIS A 668 0.45 16.16 21.79
C HIS A 668 0.70 15.92 20.29
N ALA A 669 -0.34 15.84 19.45
CA ALA A 669 -0.16 15.77 18.01
C ALA A 669 0.31 17.14 17.46
N ILE A 670 1.30 17.15 16.57
CA ILE A 670 1.97 18.37 16.09
C ILE A 670 2.16 18.33 14.58
N SER A 671 1.81 19.43 13.89
CA SER A 671 2.39 19.78 12.59
C SER A 671 3.17 21.09 12.71
N GLN A 672 4.24 21.21 11.95
CA GLN A 672 4.96 22.46 11.67
C GLN A 672 5.04 22.76 10.16
N ALA A 673 4.27 22.04 9.34
CA ALA A 673 4.19 22.20 7.90
C ALA A 673 2.75 22.37 7.39
N GLU A 674 2.61 23.05 6.25
CA GLU A 674 1.32 23.30 5.59
C GLU A 674 0.65 21.99 5.08
N SER A 675 -0.68 22.00 5.05
CA SER A 675 -1.57 21.00 4.43
C SER A 675 -1.40 19.55 4.95
N ALA A 676 -0.77 19.36 6.11
CA ALA A 676 -0.46 18.05 6.66
C ALA A 676 -1.68 17.35 7.31
N VAL A 677 -1.61 16.03 7.44
CA VAL A 677 -2.58 15.24 8.22
C VAL A 677 -1.83 14.47 9.32
N VAL A 678 -2.13 14.76 10.58
CA VAL A 678 -1.45 14.23 11.76
C VAL A 678 -2.49 13.59 12.69
N ILE A 679 -2.46 12.26 12.86
CA ILE A 679 -3.46 11.51 13.62
C ILE A 679 -2.77 10.50 14.55
N GLY A 680 -2.70 10.82 15.84
CA GLY A 680 -2.16 9.92 16.87
C GLY A 680 -1.62 10.65 18.10
N LYS A 681 -1.44 9.91 19.20
CA LYS A 681 -0.71 10.41 20.37
C LYS A 681 0.76 10.64 20.00
N ASP A 682 1.30 11.81 20.31
CA ASP A 682 2.66 12.27 19.98
C ASP A 682 3.02 12.18 18.48
N ALA A 683 2.02 12.08 17.58
CA ALA A 683 2.25 12.05 16.14
C ALA A 683 2.77 13.41 15.65
N THR A 684 3.79 13.41 14.79
CA THR A 684 4.56 14.61 14.45
C THR A 684 4.82 14.74 12.95
N VAL A 685 4.53 15.91 12.38
CA VAL A 685 5.04 16.35 11.08
C VAL A 685 5.94 17.57 11.32
N GLN A 686 7.23 17.44 10.99
CA GLN A 686 8.22 18.52 11.13
C GLN A 686 8.03 19.60 10.05
N ALA A 687 8.74 20.72 10.19
CA ALA A 687 8.68 21.83 9.24
C ALA A 687 9.02 21.41 7.80
N SER A 688 8.60 22.19 6.80
CA SER A 688 8.85 21.95 5.36
C SER A 688 8.28 20.66 4.75
N ALA A 689 7.77 19.71 5.54
CA ALA A 689 7.12 18.48 5.08
C ALA A 689 5.67 18.71 4.56
N ALA A 690 5.51 19.61 3.59
CA ALA A 690 4.21 20.13 3.14
C ALA A 690 3.34 19.04 2.46
N GLY A 691 2.14 18.83 2.98
CA GLY A 691 1.20 17.78 2.56
C GLY A 691 1.55 16.37 3.06
N ALA A 692 2.45 16.24 4.04
CA ALA A 692 2.78 14.96 4.69
C ALA A 692 1.60 14.36 5.46
N VAL A 693 1.67 13.05 5.70
CA VAL A 693 0.65 12.28 6.44
C VAL A 693 1.30 11.42 7.53
N ALA A 694 1.02 11.68 8.80
CA ALA A 694 1.50 10.91 9.96
C ALA A 694 0.33 10.30 10.72
N ILE A 695 0.16 8.98 10.70
CA ILE A 695 -0.98 8.28 11.29
C ILE A 695 -0.49 7.14 12.19
N GLY A 696 -0.58 7.32 13.51
CA GLY A 696 -0.17 6.35 14.52
C GLY A 696 0.46 7.02 15.76
N GLU A 697 0.47 6.31 16.90
CA GLU A 697 1.14 6.79 18.11
C GLU A 697 2.65 6.97 17.84
N GLY A 698 3.19 8.18 17.99
CA GLY A 698 4.58 8.50 17.67
C GLY A 698 4.95 8.41 16.18
N ALA A 699 3.97 8.31 15.26
CA ALA A 699 4.25 8.35 13.83
C ALA A 699 4.87 9.71 13.45
N THR A 700 6.01 9.69 12.74
CA THR A 700 6.83 10.89 12.50
C THR A 700 7.18 11.05 11.02
N VAL A 701 6.92 12.22 10.45
CA VAL A 701 7.47 12.65 9.15
C VAL A 701 8.43 13.81 9.37
N SER A 702 9.65 13.66 8.87
CA SER A 702 10.77 14.57 9.14
C SER A 702 10.95 15.63 8.05
N THR A 703 11.69 16.70 8.35
CA THR A 703 11.82 17.91 7.51
C THR A 703 12.12 17.64 6.03
N ASN A 704 13.00 16.68 5.75
CA ASN A 704 13.47 16.35 4.41
C ASN A 704 12.57 15.36 3.65
N ALA A 705 11.59 14.76 4.32
CA ALA A 705 10.73 13.75 3.72
C ALA A 705 9.69 14.35 2.75
N GLY A 706 9.44 15.66 2.83
CA GLY A 706 8.42 16.35 2.03
C GLY A 706 7.02 15.73 2.25
N ASP A 707 6.27 15.53 1.16
CA ASP A 707 4.96 14.88 1.12
C ASP A 707 5.00 13.34 1.32
N SER A 708 5.82 12.87 2.26
CA SER A 708 5.89 11.46 2.66
C SER A 708 4.83 11.08 3.70
N ILE A 709 4.66 9.79 3.90
CA ILE A 709 3.64 9.17 4.74
C ILE A 709 4.31 8.28 5.78
N ALA A 710 3.95 8.44 7.05
CA ALA A 710 4.32 7.55 8.15
C ALA A 710 3.05 6.89 8.72
N LEU A 711 2.92 5.57 8.57
CA LEU A 711 1.71 4.82 8.89
C LEU A 711 1.99 3.73 9.93
N GLY A 712 1.29 3.75 11.05
CA GLY A 712 1.45 2.84 12.19
C GLY A 712 2.23 3.44 13.37
N LYS A 713 2.15 2.77 14.53
CA LYS A 713 2.83 3.21 15.76
C LYS A 713 4.35 3.28 15.57
N GLY A 714 4.96 4.41 15.92
CA GLY A 714 6.40 4.66 15.83
C GLY A 714 6.97 4.70 14.42
N SER A 715 6.14 4.67 13.36
CA SER A 715 6.64 4.66 11.98
C SER A 715 7.31 5.99 11.62
N LYS A 716 8.42 5.94 10.87
CA LYS A 716 9.21 7.12 10.51
C LYS A 716 9.42 7.26 9.02
N ALA A 717 9.20 8.47 8.50
CA ALA A 717 9.72 8.92 7.20
C ALA A 717 10.74 10.04 7.45
N GLU A 718 11.98 9.85 6.97
CA GLU A 718 13.13 10.71 7.28
C GLU A 718 13.52 11.59 6.10
N ASP A 719 13.90 10.97 4.97
CA ASP A 719 14.21 11.62 3.70
C ASP A 719 13.39 11.02 2.55
N LYS A 720 13.19 11.79 1.48
CA LYS A 720 12.83 11.24 0.16
C LYS A 720 13.95 10.34 -0.38
N LYS A 721 13.60 9.29 -1.13
CA LYS A 721 14.55 8.26 -1.59
C LYS A 721 14.64 8.20 -3.12
N GLN A 722 15.79 7.74 -3.63
CA GLN A 722 15.98 7.48 -5.06
C GLN A 722 15.25 6.21 -5.48
N ALA A 723 14.43 6.30 -6.53
CA ALA A 723 13.85 5.14 -7.20
C ALA A 723 14.77 4.75 -8.37
N PHE A 724 15.68 3.79 -8.14
CA PHE A 724 16.78 3.49 -9.07
C PHE A 724 16.30 3.09 -10.47
N LYS A 725 16.73 3.82 -11.50
CA LYS A 725 16.54 3.44 -12.91
C LYS A 725 17.36 2.21 -13.31
N THR A 726 18.54 2.05 -12.73
CA THR A 726 19.39 0.86 -12.92
C THR A 726 20.04 0.47 -11.60
N GLN A 727 20.16 -0.83 -11.34
CA GLN A 727 20.94 -1.34 -10.21
C GLN A 727 21.86 -2.45 -10.68
N GLU A 728 23.15 -2.29 -10.42
CA GLU A 728 24.10 -3.41 -10.49
C GLU A 728 24.10 -4.14 -9.14
N LEU A 729 23.88 -5.45 -9.16
CA LEU A 729 23.78 -6.30 -7.97
C LEU A 729 24.95 -7.29 -7.93
N SER A 730 25.82 -7.16 -6.94
CA SER A 730 26.94 -8.08 -6.71
C SER A 730 26.45 -9.46 -6.26
N VAL A 731 26.98 -10.50 -6.90
CA VAL A 731 26.70 -11.92 -6.66
C VAL A 731 27.99 -12.57 -6.18
N ASN A 732 27.99 -13.10 -4.95
CA ASN A 732 29.11 -13.79 -4.31
C ASN A 732 30.48 -13.05 -4.38
N GLY A 733 30.46 -11.70 -4.44
CA GLY A 733 31.65 -10.84 -4.42
C GLY A 733 32.47 -10.77 -5.72
N SER A 734 32.49 -11.83 -6.52
CA SER A 734 33.29 -11.91 -7.77
C SER A 734 32.54 -11.48 -9.03
N TYR A 735 31.21 -11.43 -8.99
CA TYR A 735 30.36 -11.15 -10.17
C TYR A 735 29.29 -10.11 -9.85
N SER A 736 28.65 -9.58 -10.88
CA SER A 736 27.52 -8.67 -10.75
C SER A 736 26.59 -8.76 -11.96
N LEU A 737 25.29 -8.57 -11.74
CA LEU A 737 24.29 -8.45 -12.80
C LEU A 737 23.69 -7.04 -12.80
N LEU A 738 23.57 -6.44 -13.99
CA LEU A 738 22.91 -5.16 -14.20
C LEU A 738 21.43 -5.37 -14.49
N PHE A 739 20.57 -4.71 -13.70
CA PHE A 739 19.13 -4.62 -13.92
C PHE A 739 18.77 -3.18 -14.33
N LYS A 740 17.77 -3.05 -15.19
CA LYS A 740 17.26 -1.79 -15.74
C LYS A 740 15.75 -1.75 -15.60
N TRP A 741 15.20 -0.60 -15.23
CA TRP A 741 13.76 -0.37 -15.12
C TRP A 741 13.40 0.91 -15.86
N GLU A 742 12.96 0.78 -17.10
CA GLU A 742 12.43 1.90 -17.87
C GLU A 742 10.96 2.16 -17.48
N ASN A 743 10.61 3.43 -17.29
CA ASN A 743 9.25 3.93 -17.03
C ASN A 743 8.52 3.37 -15.78
N ALA A 744 9.17 2.60 -14.91
CA ALA A 744 8.56 1.98 -13.73
C ALA A 744 8.65 2.86 -12.46
N GLY A 745 8.14 4.10 -12.52
CA GLY A 745 8.10 5.03 -11.38
C GLY A 745 9.48 5.53 -10.90
N THR A 746 10.50 5.44 -11.75
CA THR A 746 11.91 5.72 -11.39
C THR A 746 12.22 7.22 -11.26
N SER A 747 13.26 7.55 -10.50
CA SER A 747 13.80 8.89 -10.34
C SER A 747 14.60 9.32 -11.57
N ALA A 748 14.30 10.50 -12.12
CA ALA A 748 15.00 11.07 -13.27
C ALA A 748 16.38 11.66 -12.92
N SER A 749 16.59 12.03 -11.66
CA SER A 749 17.80 12.70 -11.16
C SER A 749 17.89 12.61 -9.63
N ASP A 750 19.02 13.01 -9.03
CA ASP A 750 19.16 13.17 -7.57
C ASP A 750 18.23 14.24 -6.96
N SER A 751 17.68 15.14 -7.79
CA SER A 751 16.65 16.12 -7.41
C SER A 751 15.22 15.57 -7.50
N ASP A 752 14.97 14.51 -8.29
CA ASP A 752 13.68 13.81 -8.40
C ASP A 752 13.62 12.59 -7.45
N LYS A 753 13.97 12.81 -6.16
CA LYS A 753 13.78 11.78 -5.12
C LYS A 753 12.28 11.61 -4.86
N LYS A 754 11.80 10.37 -4.94
CA LYS A 754 10.40 10.03 -4.70
C LYS A 754 10.08 10.09 -3.20
N SER A 755 8.86 10.54 -2.88
CA SER A 755 8.36 10.55 -1.51
C SER A 755 8.17 9.10 -1.01
N VAL A 756 8.10 8.91 0.30
CA VAL A 756 8.14 7.59 0.94
C VAL A 756 6.81 7.28 1.61
N LEU A 757 6.32 6.04 1.48
CA LEU A 757 5.39 5.44 2.44
C LEU A 757 6.19 4.57 3.41
N SER A 758 6.29 4.99 4.66
CA SER A 758 6.92 4.20 5.71
C SER A 758 5.86 3.55 6.59
N ILE A 759 5.90 2.22 6.69
CA ILE A 759 4.96 1.44 7.51
C ILE A 759 5.55 0.99 8.86
N GLY A 760 6.74 1.48 9.21
CA GLY A 760 7.48 1.09 10.42
C GLY A 760 8.71 1.96 10.65
N ASP A 761 9.63 1.45 11.45
CA ASP A 761 10.96 2.03 11.67
C ASP A 761 12.03 0.93 11.47
N MET A 762 13.30 1.29 11.41
CA MET A 762 14.40 0.32 11.30
C MET A 762 14.45 -0.58 12.55
N GLY A 763 14.37 -1.90 12.38
CA GLY A 763 14.20 -2.87 13.47
C GLY A 763 12.78 -2.89 14.06
N SER A 764 11.81 -2.29 13.39
CA SER A 764 10.37 -2.31 13.71
C SER A 764 9.53 -2.27 12.42
N GLU A 765 9.96 -3.05 11.44
CA GLU A 765 9.33 -3.25 10.15
C GLU A 765 7.99 -4.00 10.28
N ARG A 766 7.11 -3.86 9.27
CA ARG A 766 5.80 -4.53 9.25
C ARG A 766 5.57 -5.33 7.98
N VAL A 767 4.87 -6.46 8.09
CA VAL A 767 4.45 -7.25 6.92
C VAL A 767 3.16 -6.64 6.36
N ILE A 768 3.17 -6.21 5.10
CA ILE A 768 1.93 -5.87 4.38
C ILE A 768 1.28 -7.19 3.96
N ARG A 769 0.02 -7.41 4.36
CA ARG A 769 -0.73 -8.63 4.05
C ARG A 769 -1.89 -8.32 3.11
N HIS A 770 -2.42 -9.37 2.47
CA HIS A 770 -3.56 -9.29 1.54
C HIS A 770 -3.32 -8.41 0.30
N VAL A 771 -2.05 -8.26 -0.09
CA VAL A 771 -1.64 -7.72 -1.38
C VAL A 771 -2.01 -8.72 -2.46
N ALA A 772 -3.00 -8.37 -3.29
CA ALA A 772 -3.34 -9.13 -4.49
C ALA A 772 -2.15 -9.18 -5.46
N ALA A 773 -2.12 -10.15 -6.36
CA ALA A 773 -1.06 -10.22 -7.37
C ALA A 773 -0.99 -8.92 -8.17
N GLY A 774 0.19 -8.29 -8.23
CA GLY A 774 0.42 -7.06 -9.00
C GLY A 774 0.67 -7.34 -10.49
N GLU A 775 0.44 -6.34 -11.35
CA GLU A 775 0.73 -6.46 -12.79
C GLU A 775 2.24 -6.63 -13.04
N ILE A 776 2.64 -7.61 -13.85
CA ILE A 776 4.05 -7.82 -14.25
C ILE A 776 4.18 -7.56 -15.75
N ARG A 777 4.60 -6.33 -16.09
CA ARG A 777 5.00 -5.87 -17.43
C ARG A 777 5.94 -4.68 -17.32
N ASP A 778 6.54 -4.29 -18.43
CA ASP A 778 7.34 -3.07 -18.54
C ASP A 778 6.53 -1.83 -18.10
N GLY A 779 7.18 -0.96 -17.31
CA GLY A 779 6.55 0.22 -16.71
C GLY A 779 5.51 -0.07 -15.62
N SER A 780 5.35 -1.30 -15.12
CA SER A 780 4.46 -1.58 -13.98
C SER A 780 5.02 -1.01 -12.67
N THR A 781 4.13 -0.49 -11.83
CA THR A 781 4.42 0.07 -10.51
C THR A 781 3.60 -0.61 -9.39
N ASP A 782 2.92 -1.72 -9.70
CA ASP A 782 2.14 -2.50 -8.73
C ASP A 782 3.05 -3.29 -7.76
N ALA A 783 2.62 -3.39 -6.50
CA ALA A 783 3.31 -4.19 -5.49
C ALA A 783 3.18 -5.71 -5.78
N ILE A 784 4.28 -6.44 -5.58
CA ILE A 784 4.36 -7.89 -5.83
C ILE A 784 4.24 -8.67 -4.51
N ASN A 785 3.55 -9.82 -4.55
CA ASN A 785 3.37 -10.68 -3.39
C ASN A 785 4.22 -11.97 -3.42
N GLY A 786 4.31 -12.64 -2.26
CA GLY A 786 5.11 -13.85 -2.08
C GLY A 786 4.64 -15.05 -2.90
N GLY A 787 3.38 -15.09 -3.34
CA GLY A 787 2.86 -16.12 -4.24
C GLY A 787 3.39 -15.96 -5.67
N GLN A 788 3.51 -14.72 -6.16
CA GLN A 788 4.16 -14.42 -7.44
C GLN A 788 5.65 -14.78 -7.40
N LEU A 789 6.37 -14.37 -6.34
CA LEU A 789 7.79 -14.72 -6.17
C LEU A 789 8.01 -16.23 -6.09
N LYS A 790 7.12 -16.97 -5.42
CA LYS A 790 7.17 -18.45 -5.36
C LYS A 790 7.03 -19.08 -6.75
N GLY A 791 6.13 -18.58 -7.60
CA GLY A 791 5.98 -19.06 -8.99
C GLY A 791 7.24 -18.88 -9.84
N VAL A 792 7.98 -17.78 -9.64
CA VAL A 792 9.28 -17.54 -10.29
C VAL A 792 10.35 -18.50 -9.75
N ILE A 793 10.42 -18.69 -8.43
CA ILE A 793 11.36 -19.63 -7.78
C ILE A 793 11.16 -21.05 -8.30
N ASP A 794 9.91 -21.51 -8.47
CA ASP A 794 9.62 -22.87 -8.91
C ASP A 794 10.12 -23.15 -10.33
N VAL A 795 9.87 -22.22 -11.28
CA VAL A 795 10.32 -22.38 -12.68
C VAL A 795 11.85 -22.48 -12.77
N PHE A 796 12.59 -21.63 -12.05
CA PHE A 796 14.07 -21.71 -12.03
C PHE A 796 14.59 -22.88 -11.18
N GLY A 797 13.84 -23.33 -10.18
CA GLY A 797 14.15 -24.51 -9.39
C GLY A 797 14.11 -25.79 -10.22
N TYR A 798 13.02 -26.04 -10.94
CA TYR A 798 12.88 -27.19 -11.85
C TYR A 798 13.87 -27.12 -13.03
N LEU A 799 14.17 -25.92 -13.56
CA LEU A 799 15.23 -25.76 -14.56
C LEU A 799 16.59 -26.23 -14.01
N GLY A 800 16.95 -25.83 -12.79
CA GLY A 800 18.20 -26.25 -12.16
C GLY A 800 18.25 -27.74 -11.83
N THR A 801 17.25 -28.27 -11.13
CA THR A 801 17.26 -29.64 -10.62
C THR A 801 16.85 -30.68 -11.66
N ASP A 802 15.67 -30.51 -12.27
CA ASP A 802 15.02 -31.57 -13.06
C ASP A 802 15.46 -31.57 -14.53
N VAL A 803 15.81 -30.40 -15.08
CA VAL A 803 16.27 -30.24 -16.48
C VAL A 803 17.79 -30.25 -16.59
N LEU A 804 18.50 -29.59 -15.67
CA LEU A 804 19.97 -29.48 -15.70
C LEU A 804 20.70 -30.41 -14.71
N GLY A 805 19.98 -31.17 -13.87
CA GLY A 805 20.60 -32.12 -12.94
C GLY A 805 21.48 -31.48 -11.86
N ALA A 806 21.34 -30.18 -11.60
CA ALA A 806 22.20 -29.46 -10.67
C ALA A 806 21.87 -29.84 -9.22
N GLU A 807 22.87 -30.34 -8.50
CA GLU A 807 22.72 -30.66 -7.08
C GLU A 807 22.44 -29.41 -6.25
N LYS A 808 21.46 -29.51 -5.34
CA LYS A 808 21.23 -28.50 -4.30
C LYS A 808 22.48 -28.31 -3.43
N ALA A 809 22.70 -27.08 -2.97
CA ALA A 809 23.75 -26.78 -2.01
C ALA A 809 23.56 -27.55 -0.68
N GLU A 810 24.62 -27.56 0.13
CA GLU A 810 24.61 -28.18 1.46
C GLU A 810 23.59 -27.52 2.39
N THR A 811 23.20 -28.21 3.47
CA THR A 811 22.27 -27.70 4.48
C THR A 811 22.69 -26.30 4.96
N ASN A 812 21.75 -25.35 4.97
CA ASN A 812 21.92 -23.93 5.30
C ASN A 812 22.78 -23.11 4.31
N LYS A 813 23.11 -23.62 3.11
CA LYS A 813 23.64 -22.83 1.99
C LYS A 813 22.55 -22.61 0.93
N ALA A 814 22.57 -21.44 0.28
CA ALA A 814 21.59 -21.08 -0.75
C ALA A 814 22.02 -21.58 -2.14
N GLY A 815 21.05 -21.96 -2.97
CA GLY A 815 21.24 -22.31 -4.37
C GLY A 815 21.79 -23.71 -4.64
N PHE A 816 22.68 -23.81 -5.63
CA PHE A 816 23.20 -25.07 -6.18
C PHE A 816 24.68 -25.25 -5.83
N LYS A 817 25.17 -26.49 -5.83
CA LYS A 817 26.61 -26.77 -5.87
C LYS A 817 27.20 -26.32 -7.20
N GLN A 818 28.51 -26.06 -7.22
CA GLN A 818 29.25 -26.07 -8.46
C GLN A 818 29.18 -27.47 -9.07
N THR A 819 28.91 -27.55 -10.38
CA THR A 819 28.87 -28.86 -11.06
C THR A 819 30.26 -29.50 -11.14
N THR A 820 30.32 -30.82 -11.21
CA THR A 820 31.57 -31.58 -11.44
C THR A 820 31.31 -32.70 -12.42
N PHE A 821 32.00 -32.71 -13.55
CA PHE A 821 31.91 -33.77 -14.55
C PHE A 821 33.09 -34.74 -14.45
N THR A 822 32.84 -36.01 -14.78
CA THR A 822 33.90 -37.02 -14.91
C THR A 822 35.00 -36.54 -15.85
N LYS A 823 36.26 -36.73 -15.47
CA LYS A 823 37.41 -36.29 -16.25
C LYS A 823 37.48 -37.00 -17.61
N LEU A 824 37.82 -36.24 -18.65
CA LEU A 824 38.22 -36.82 -19.93
C LEU A 824 39.62 -37.44 -19.83
N LYS A 825 39.69 -38.72 -20.19
CA LYS A 825 40.92 -39.50 -20.23
C LYS A 825 41.83 -39.02 -21.36
N ASP A 826 43.14 -39.05 -21.11
CA ASP A 826 44.15 -38.82 -22.13
C ASP A 826 44.35 -40.06 -23.03
N LYS A 827 45.28 -39.96 -23.98
CA LYS A 827 45.62 -41.02 -24.94
C LYS A 827 46.11 -42.34 -24.31
N ASN A 828 46.51 -42.32 -23.04
CA ASN A 828 46.96 -43.49 -22.29
C ASN A 828 45.85 -44.02 -21.35
N GLY A 829 44.64 -43.45 -21.40
CA GLY A 829 43.54 -43.79 -20.51
C GLY A 829 43.60 -43.13 -19.12
N ALA A 830 44.55 -42.23 -18.87
CA ALA A 830 44.75 -41.61 -17.56
C ALA A 830 43.96 -40.30 -17.40
N GLU A 831 43.55 -40.01 -16.17
CA GLU A 831 42.70 -38.86 -15.82
C GLU A 831 43.52 -37.61 -15.46
N THR A 832 44.44 -37.25 -16.35
CA THR A 832 45.41 -36.14 -16.20
C THR A 832 44.77 -34.76 -16.36
N ASN A 833 43.69 -34.64 -17.13
CA ASN A 833 42.96 -33.38 -17.32
C ASN A 833 42.22 -32.92 -16.05
N PRO A 834 42.07 -31.59 -15.83
CA PRO A 834 41.19 -31.08 -14.78
C PRO A 834 39.73 -31.38 -15.09
N ALA A 835 38.98 -31.81 -14.07
CA ALA A 835 37.54 -32.05 -14.17
C ALA A 835 36.80 -30.77 -14.58
N SER A 836 35.79 -30.90 -15.45
CA SER A 836 34.97 -29.75 -15.83
C SER A 836 34.04 -29.34 -14.69
N THR A 837 33.88 -28.03 -14.51
CA THR A 837 33.11 -27.45 -13.41
C THR A 837 31.85 -26.70 -13.86
N THR A 838 31.56 -26.68 -15.16
CA THR A 838 30.34 -26.11 -15.77
C THR A 838 29.95 -26.90 -17.01
N PHE A 839 28.67 -26.84 -17.40
CA PHE A 839 28.18 -27.46 -18.65
C PHE A 839 28.90 -26.91 -19.89
N LYS A 840 29.17 -25.59 -19.96
CA LYS A 840 29.90 -24.98 -21.09
C LYS A 840 31.29 -25.59 -21.23
N ASP A 841 32.06 -25.64 -20.14
CA ASP A 841 33.43 -26.19 -20.13
C ASP A 841 33.45 -27.69 -20.48
N ALA A 842 32.52 -28.47 -19.95
CA ALA A 842 32.40 -29.90 -20.26
C ALA A 842 32.12 -30.17 -21.74
N ILE A 843 31.21 -29.40 -22.36
CA ILE A 843 30.87 -29.54 -23.78
C ILE A 843 32.04 -29.07 -24.66
N THR A 844 32.67 -27.93 -24.34
CA THR A 844 33.84 -27.46 -25.09
C THR A 844 34.97 -28.50 -25.08
N LYS A 845 35.34 -29.05 -23.92
CA LYS A 845 36.38 -30.09 -23.83
C LYS A 845 35.99 -31.40 -24.52
N ASN A 846 34.71 -31.78 -24.52
CA ASN A 846 34.23 -32.91 -25.32
C ASN A 846 34.43 -32.65 -26.83
N ILE A 847 34.12 -31.45 -27.31
CA ILE A 847 34.30 -31.06 -28.72
C ILE A 847 35.79 -31.02 -29.08
N GLU A 848 36.63 -30.42 -28.24
CA GLU A 848 38.10 -30.45 -28.38
C GLU A 848 38.62 -31.90 -28.47
N LYS A 849 38.14 -32.79 -27.60
CA LYS A 849 38.58 -34.19 -27.55
C LYS A 849 38.12 -35.02 -28.74
N ILE A 850 36.98 -34.69 -29.35
CA ILE A 850 36.52 -35.30 -30.60
C ILE A 850 37.31 -34.74 -31.79
N ASN A 851 37.67 -33.45 -31.75
CA ASN A 851 38.47 -32.78 -32.77
C ASN A 851 39.94 -33.25 -32.79
N GLU A 852 40.50 -33.68 -31.65
CA GLU A 852 41.79 -34.40 -31.60
C GLU A 852 41.80 -35.60 -32.57
N GLY A 853 40.66 -36.28 -32.77
CA GLY A 853 40.52 -37.43 -33.64
C GLY A 853 41.22 -38.70 -33.13
N LEU A 854 41.08 -39.78 -33.90
CA LEU A 854 41.74 -41.06 -33.61
C LEU A 854 43.04 -41.15 -34.40
N LYS A 855 44.09 -41.63 -33.72
CA LYS A 855 45.45 -41.69 -34.26
C LYS A 855 45.79 -43.10 -34.71
N PHE A 856 46.37 -43.19 -35.90
CA PHE A 856 46.83 -44.43 -36.53
C PHE A 856 48.33 -44.28 -36.77
N LYS A 857 49.13 -45.18 -36.18
CA LYS A 857 50.58 -45.27 -36.39
C LYS A 857 50.84 -46.45 -37.31
N VAL A 858 51.71 -46.26 -38.30
CA VAL A 858 52.31 -47.36 -39.08
C VAL A 858 53.82 -47.28 -38.91
N GLU A 859 54.43 -48.37 -38.48
CA GLU A 859 55.89 -48.47 -38.37
C GLU A 859 56.48 -48.70 -39.78
N ASN A 860 57.67 -48.17 -40.05
CA ASN A 860 58.31 -48.19 -41.38
C ASN A 860 57.51 -47.56 -42.56
N GLY A 861 56.48 -46.75 -42.29
CA GLY A 861 55.69 -46.06 -43.33
C GLY A 861 56.47 -44.95 -44.09
N THR A 862 56.19 -44.77 -45.38
CA THR A 862 56.81 -43.75 -46.24
C THR A 862 56.09 -42.40 -46.18
N SER A 863 56.84 -41.34 -45.88
CA SER A 863 56.35 -39.95 -45.94
C SER A 863 56.56 -39.32 -47.33
N ALA A 864 55.85 -38.23 -47.63
CA ALA A 864 55.87 -37.54 -48.92
C ALA A 864 57.20 -36.83 -49.28
N VAL A 865 58.18 -36.84 -48.38
CA VAL A 865 59.57 -36.42 -48.63
C VAL A 865 60.47 -37.58 -48.23
N GLY A 866 61.26 -38.09 -49.17
CA GLY A 866 61.88 -39.42 -49.07
C GLY A 866 62.97 -39.53 -48.00
N SER A 867 62.64 -40.17 -46.88
CA SER A 867 63.60 -40.77 -45.93
C SER A 867 62.92 -41.89 -45.16
N ALA A 868 63.48 -43.10 -45.22
CA ALA A 868 63.03 -44.25 -44.45
C ALA A 868 63.65 -44.24 -43.04
N GLY A 869 62.96 -44.79 -42.05
CA GLY A 869 63.50 -44.99 -40.69
C GLY A 869 62.77 -44.30 -39.52
N ASN A 870 61.57 -43.75 -39.73
CA ASN A 870 60.71 -43.27 -38.63
C ASN A 870 59.25 -43.64 -38.85
N SER A 871 58.51 -43.90 -37.79
CA SER A 871 57.09 -44.26 -37.85
C SER A 871 56.23 -43.08 -38.32
N THR A 872 55.30 -43.33 -39.25
CA THR A 872 54.37 -42.31 -39.72
C THR A 872 53.07 -42.37 -38.90
N GLU A 873 52.70 -41.28 -38.24
CA GLU A 873 51.44 -41.12 -37.50
C GLU A 873 50.45 -40.28 -38.33
N MET A 874 49.22 -40.77 -38.50
CA MET A 874 48.12 -40.04 -39.15
C MET A 874 46.93 -39.93 -38.22
N THR A 875 46.30 -38.75 -38.19
CA THR A 875 45.11 -38.47 -37.35
C THR A 875 43.86 -38.43 -38.22
N ARG A 876 42.75 -39.00 -37.75
CA ARG A 876 41.45 -39.04 -38.44
C ARG A 876 40.31 -38.76 -37.46
N GLN A 877 39.62 -37.64 -37.66
CA GLN A 877 38.37 -37.31 -36.97
C GLN A 877 37.24 -38.24 -37.41
N LEU A 878 36.16 -38.25 -36.64
CA LEU A 878 34.96 -39.04 -36.97
C LEU A 878 34.37 -38.59 -38.33
N GLY A 879 33.77 -39.54 -39.04
CA GLY A 879 33.32 -39.41 -40.44
C GLY A 879 34.43 -39.46 -41.49
N ALA A 880 35.71 -39.39 -41.12
CA ALA A 880 36.81 -39.59 -42.06
C ALA A 880 37.01 -41.07 -42.40
N THR A 881 37.33 -41.35 -43.66
CA THR A 881 37.61 -42.71 -44.16
C THR A 881 39.07 -43.09 -43.97
N VAL A 882 39.30 -44.24 -43.34
CA VAL A 882 40.59 -44.95 -43.31
C VAL A 882 40.58 -45.96 -44.46
N THR A 883 41.41 -45.72 -45.48
CA THR A 883 41.53 -46.60 -46.66
C THR A 883 42.78 -47.47 -46.54
N PHE A 884 42.60 -48.79 -46.46
CA PHE A 884 43.72 -49.74 -46.44
C PHE A 884 44.12 -50.12 -47.86
N LYS A 885 45.02 -49.33 -48.45
CA LYS A 885 45.69 -49.68 -49.71
C LYS A 885 46.65 -50.85 -49.51
N THR A 886 46.78 -51.70 -50.52
CA THR A 886 47.70 -52.86 -50.50
C THR A 886 48.59 -52.88 -51.74
N GLY A 887 49.76 -53.53 -51.63
CA GLY A 887 50.69 -53.76 -52.75
C GLY A 887 50.28 -54.96 -53.62
N GLN A 888 51.06 -55.27 -54.67
CA GLN A 888 50.68 -56.23 -55.73
C GLN A 888 50.22 -57.62 -55.24
N HIS A 889 50.75 -58.13 -54.12
CA HIS A 889 50.49 -59.50 -53.64
C HIS A 889 49.55 -59.59 -52.43
N LEU A 890 48.98 -58.47 -51.97
CA LEU A 890 47.94 -58.45 -50.94
C LEU A 890 46.68 -57.76 -51.50
N LYS A 891 45.50 -58.24 -51.13
CA LYS A 891 44.22 -57.58 -51.41
C LYS A 891 43.40 -57.42 -50.15
N ALA A 892 43.17 -56.17 -49.75
CA ALA A 892 42.21 -55.81 -48.72
C ALA A 892 40.79 -55.79 -49.31
N SER A 893 39.91 -56.63 -48.78
CA SER A 893 38.50 -56.75 -49.14
C SER A 893 37.63 -56.48 -47.90
N LEU A 894 36.51 -55.80 -48.08
CA LEU A 894 35.62 -55.39 -46.99
C LEU A 894 34.27 -56.11 -47.09
N ASP A 895 33.93 -56.91 -46.08
CA ASP A 895 32.57 -57.46 -45.95
C ASP A 895 31.68 -56.41 -45.25
N SER A 896 30.97 -55.63 -46.07
CA SER A 896 30.05 -54.59 -45.60
C SER A 896 28.88 -55.14 -44.79
N SER A 897 28.54 -56.44 -44.90
CA SER A 897 27.45 -57.06 -44.14
C SER A 897 27.82 -57.40 -42.69
N LYS A 898 29.13 -57.48 -42.39
CA LYS A 898 29.66 -57.83 -41.05
C LYS A 898 30.55 -56.76 -40.42
N GLY A 899 31.08 -55.82 -41.21
CA GLY A 899 32.07 -54.85 -40.76
C GLY A 899 33.49 -55.42 -40.67
N GLU A 900 33.78 -56.48 -41.42
CA GLU A 900 35.05 -57.21 -41.38
C GLU A 900 35.99 -56.74 -42.51
N ILE A 901 37.17 -56.22 -42.15
CA ILE A 901 38.28 -56.01 -43.09
C ILE A 901 39.06 -57.32 -43.18
N SER A 902 39.05 -57.95 -44.36
CA SER A 902 39.80 -59.17 -44.64
C SER A 902 41.00 -58.89 -45.55
N PHE A 903 42.18 -59.38 -45.17
CA PHE A 903 43.40 -59.29 -45.97
C PHE A 903 43.74 -60.66 -46.56
N ASN A 904 43.61 -60.78 -47.88
CA ASN A 904 43.97 -61.99 -48.62
C ASN A 904 45.33 -61.82 -49.29
N VAL A 905 46.14 -62.89 -49.33
CA VAL A 905 47.38 -62.95 -50.10
C VAL A 905 47.07 -63.57 -51.46
N GLU A 906 47.54 -62.96 -52.55
CA GLU A 906 47.51 -63.59 -53.87
C GLU A 906 48.84 -64.29 -54.14
N ALA A 907 48.79 -65.62 -54.20
CA ALA A 907 49.89 -66.43 -54.69
C ALA A 907 49.99 -66.29 -56.23
N THR A 908 51.16 -65.89 -56.71
CA THR A 908 51.48 -65.75 -58.14
C THR A 908 52.74 -66.54 -58.45
N ASP A 909 52.64 -67.56 -59.30
CA ASP A 909 53.76 -68.47 -59.61
C ASP A 909 54.91 -67.83 -60.40
N SER A 910 54.76 -66.56 -60.81
CA SER A 910 55.85 -65.74 -61.36
C SER A 910 55.75 -64.29 -60.91
N ILE A 911 56.89 -63.70 -60.55
CA ILE A 911 57.07 -62.25 -60.45
C ILE A 911 57.70 -61.81 -61.77
N ALA A 912 56.96 -61.03 -62.56
CA ALA A 912 57.46 -60.47 -63.81
C ALA A 912 58.02 -59.06 -63.56
N ASP A 913 59.32 -58.87 -63.80
CA ASP A 913 59.91 -57.53 -63.86
C ASP A 913 59.50 -56.85 -65.18
N GLY A 914 59.13 -55.57 -65.08
CA GLY A 914 58.29 -54.87 -66.06
C GLY A 914 58.87 -53.52 -66.48
N THR A 915 60.03 -53.54 -67.13
CA THR A 915 60.78 -52.34 -67.56
C THR A 915 60.01 -51.43 -68.52
N ALA A 916 60.31 -50.12 -68.49
CA ALA A 916 59.94 -49.18 -69.54
C ALA A 916 61.19 -48.59 -70.25
N SER A 917 61.13 -48.52 -71.58
CA SER A 917 62.01 -47.72 -72.46
C SER A 917 63.51 -48.08 -72.58
N GLY A 918 63.80 -49.10 -73.39
CA GLY A 918 64.51 -48.90 -74.67
C GLY A 918 66.05 -48.74 -74.71
N GLY A 919 66.70 -49.60 -75.49
CA GLY A 919 68.10 -49.44 -75.93
C GLY A 919 68.78 -50.78 -76.27
N SER A 920 69.45 -50.87 -77.43
CA SER A 920 70.36 -51.97 -77.78
C SER A 920 71.76 -51.71 -77.16
N ASN A 921 72.72 -52.65 -77.08
CA ASN A 921 72.93 -53.89 -77.84
C ASN A 921 73.90 -54.86 -77.10
N GLY A 922 73.91 -56.16 -77.45
CA GLY A 922 75.17 -56.93 -77.52
C GLY A 922 75.65 -57.87 -76.38
N GLY A 923 74.97 -59.00 -76.16
CA GLY A 923 75.56 -60.36 -76.01
C GLY A 923 76.38 -60.77 -74.75
N GLY A 924 76.38 -62.07 -74.38
CA GLY A 924 77.33 -62.54 -73.34
C GLY A 924 77.22 -63.89 -72.59
N SER A 925 76.64 -64.97 -73.12
CA SER A 925 76.87 -66.37 -72.64
C SER A 925 76.30 -66.87 -71.27
N SER A 926 76.20 -68.20 -71.22
CA SER A 926 75.75 -69.17 -70.20
C SER A 926 76.30 -69.02 -68.75
N ASN A 927 75.81 -69.75 -67.72
CA ASN A 927 75.12 -71.05 -67.71
C ASN A 927 74.14 -71.22 -66.52
N ALA A 928 73.27 -72.23 -66.57
CA ALA A 928 72.21 -72.49 -65.59
C ALA A 928 72.66 -73.31 -64.35
N GLY A 929 72.01 -73.05 -63.20
CA GLY A 929 72.07 -73.85 -61.97
C GLY A 929 70.73 -73.75 -61.23
N THR A 930 70.23 -74.84 -60.64
CA THR A 930 68.79 -74.99 -60.34
C THR A 930 68.43 -74.95 -58.85
N GLN A 931 67.30 -74.29 -58.57
CA GLN A 931 66.45 -74.36 -57.36
C GLN A 931 67.04 -74.09 -55.96
N SER A 932 66.50 -73.07 -55.30
CA SER A 932 65.70 -73.29 -54.07
C SER A 932 64.78 -72.11 -53.79
N ASN A 933 63.47 -72.38 -53.68
CA ASN A 933 62.52 -71.41 -53.12
C ASN A 933 62.67 -71.39 -51.59
N LYS A 934 62.82 -70.20 -51.01
CA LYS A 934 62.40 -69.94 -49.64
C LYS A 934 61.97 -68.48 -49.48
N LEU A 935 60.77 -68.26 -48.98
CA LEU A 935 60.34 -66.93 -48.56
C LEU A 935 61.26 -66.45 -47.44
N VAL A 936 61.93 -65.32 -47.66
CA VAL A 936 62.46 -64.53 -46.56
C VAL A 936 61.31 -63.67 -46.07
N THR A 937 60.82 -63.97 -44.87
CA THR A 937 59.90 -63.11 -44.14
C THR A 937 60.67 -61.91 -43.64
N GLU A 938 60.83 -60.88 -44.48
CA GLU A 938 61.21 -59.56 -43.98
C GLU A 938 60.00 -58.95 -43.26
N MET A 939 60.25 -58.36 -42.09
CA MET A 939 59.23 -58.11 -41.08
C MET A 939 58.32 -56.93 -41.44
N ALA A 940 57.03 -57.21 -41.56
CA ALA A 940 56.02 -56.24 -41.16
C ALA A 940 55.89 -56.28 -39.62
N VAL A 941 56.54 -55.32 -38.96
CA VAL A 941 56.19 -54.80 -37.64
C VAL A 941 56.14 -53.28 -37.81
#